data_AF-A0A2E9WGT6-F1
#
_entry.id   AF-A0A2E9WGT6-F1
#
_cell.length_a   1.000
_cell.length_b   1.000
_cell.length_c   1.000
_cell.angle_alpha   90.00
_cell.angle_beta   90.00
_cell.angle_gamma   90.00
#
_symmetry.space_group_name_H-M   'P 1'
#
loop_
_entity.id
_entity.type
_entity.pdbx_description
1 polymer ?
#
loop_
_entity_poly.entity_id
_entity_poly.type
_entity_poly.pdbx_seq_one_letter_code
_entity_poly.pdbx_strand_id
1 'polypeptide(L)'
;MQEEAGENGATTPVSVRARAGWDVTLLKAELEAAPGSEDLVLKAFDERGRRLTRLNEQTAAVDEALARRAPPPTAPTKQDLDDLERFESAWAAWSRQHRPYGLVAEQAREAWIRAGREEELDEVLRRLDRLDPAFAIDVHRLEGSLRSPTDYTELHRALLNLEADQDKQRSAMQVTVDRLAAEGLPVPPLTTATLLDGYDALEAWTRLSDDLQRIRLRVDRDVRPFDASIAERLLVRIEDVTRAGDQTATAEIDAEIGRTIDGFQRRLDRLNALLDGWRNEGYRLPLDGRALPQDLLDWEANFDEVERLRARHGVAWRRLKDIAAVRPEDAVHALALAGDLEATEAFIDHVDALHATWGQTTAQAQTLLEAWELEGFDTEVWHARVQHNPVSTLQSLEQHQRLVHRAIDLRRRMDVLDLSVEGEEGRARHDELLRTVDLTEALLDEVDEWTTRMERRTARHRALIVDEWTDLRRRGWTDESSPPPSMSLAEAERRVDAMRTRTASRRLDGGMEGRIQRRLLEELEAWAALGWNVDVLRQRAANNPMDVGMAMPGLRQAVNDHQRLRRRLEALPWERDSELGMDVLDRMQRPEALADLAHDLPQLARQLAACPPDPNAPTWRAWRPDALPSGKTESTPPTKVKSEHGRTGEKTGPADHASVVHAVPSEPASVELIVPKDAEEELLEMGEPQSSEGEQHASDALPVQDSARLASKLPSSASVGEGSEDLRPALRGLFSRLGLNAPETMDARSVRRTLGPYVQQQPKDMRLTRLLRLALRLTPDALDQATVVQKGLMVDLSDMVSPLEAWTTLRLQARHLPNGHGLLNDALVLGKALDRIPGPGRRLPLGEDARDLPSSVEEDALRTEVQRLGQAINLPSAGGIR
;
A
#
# COMPACT_ATOMS: atom_id res chain seq x y z
N MET A 1 -128.43 -52.60 21.64
CA MET A 1 -128.25 -52.95 20.21
C MET A 1 -126.92 -52.38 19.77
N GLN A 2 -125.94 -53.15 19.34
CA GLN A 2 -125.84 -54.63 19.37
C GLN A 2 -124.88 -55.08 20.49
N GLU A 3 -124.84 -56.37 20.74
CA GLU A 3 -123.92 -56.99 21.69
C GLU A 3 -122.62 -57.37 20.97
N GLU A 4 -121.49 -57.24 21.63
CA GLU A 4 -120.41 -58.21 21.52
C GLU A 4 -119.64 -58.25 22.85
N ALA A 5 -119.17 -59.43 23.25
CA ALA A 5 -118.52 -59.65 24.54
C ALA A 5 -117.13 -60.24 24.31
N GLY A 6 -116.12 -59.69 24.97
CA GLY A 6 -114.74 -60.14 24.80
C GLY A 6 -113.80 -59.57 25.86
N GLU A 7 -113.17 -60.48 26.60
CA GLU A 7 -111.85 -60.38 27.23
C GLU A 7 -111.50 -59.09 28.01
N ASN A 8 -111.49 -59.22 29.34
CA ASN A 8 -110.55 -58.48 30.18
C ASN A 8 -109.11 -58.83 29.72
N GLY A 9 -108.53 -58.01 28.85
CA GLY A 9 -107.20 -58.22 28.30
C GLY A 9 -106.14 -58.27 29.40
N ALA A 10 -105.75 -59.48 29.81
CA ALA A 10 -104.67 -59.69 30.76
C ALA A 10 -103.39 -59.08 30.18
N THR A 11 -102.87 -58.02 30.81
CA THR A 11 -101.67 -57.32 30.34
C THR A 11 -100.46 -58.23 30.50
N THR A 12 -100.14 -58.97 29.44
CA THR A 12 -99.03 -59.93 29.45
C THR A 12 -97.72 -59.22 29.81
N PRO A 13 -96.83 -59.86 30.60
CA PRO A 13 -95.63 -59.21 31.13
C PRO A 13 -94.69 -58.71 30.03
N VAL A 14 -94.74 -59.31 28.84
CA VAL A 14 -94.07 -58.86 27.61
C VAL A 14 -94.63 -57.53 27.12
N SER A 15 -95.96 -57.38 27.08
CA SER A 15 -96.63 -56.16 26.60
C SER A 15 -96.35 -54.94 27.49
N VAL A 16 -96.15 -55.15 28.79
CA VAL A 16 -95.76 -54.09 29.73
C VAL A 16 -94.34 -53.60 29.44
N ARG A 17 -93.39 -54.52 29.18
CA ARG A 17 -91.98 -54.20 28.87
C ARG A 17 -91.83 -53.49 27.52
N ALA A 18 -92.57 -53.94 26.50
CA ALA A 18 -92.64 -53.25 25.21
C ALA A 18 -93.17 -51.80 25.35
N ARG A 19 -94.22 -51.58 26.14
CA ARG A 19 -94.75 -50.23 26.44
C ARG A 19 -93.78 -49.35 27.22
N ALA A 20 -92.85 -49.94 27.98
CA ALA A 20 -91.76 -49.22 28.65
C ALA A 20 -90.54 -48.94 27.74
N GLY A 21 -90.64 -49.27 26.45
CA GLY A 21 -89.65 -48.94 25.41
C GLY A 21 -88.49 -49.93 25.28
N TRP A 22 -88.60 -51.13 25.87
CA TRP A 22 -87.61 -52.20 25.70
C TRP A 22 -87.87 -53.01 24.43
N ASP A 23 -86.79 -53.49 23.80
CA ASP A 23 -86.96 -54.62 22.88
C ASP A 23 -87.46 -55.85 23.65
N VAL A 24 -88.29 -56.64 22.98
CA VAL A 24 -88.90 -57.87 23.50
C VAL A 24 -88.95 -58.96 22.43
N THR A 25 -88.22 -58.83 21.33
CA THR A 25 -88.16 -59.83 20.25
C THR A 25 -87.49 -61.11 20.75
N LEU A 26 -86.29 -61.03 21.32
CA LEU A 26 -85.62 -62.17 21.95
C LEU A 26 -86.38 -62.66 23.19
N LEU A 27 -87.00 -61.77 23.99
CA LEU A 27 -87.86 -62.17 25.11
C LEU A 27 -89.04 -63.06 24.67
N LYS A 28 -89.68 -62.76 23.54
CA LYS A 28 -90.74 -63.60 22.98
C LYS A 28 -90.18 -64.97 22.55
N ALA A 29 -89.05 -64.98 21.86
CA ALA A 29 -88.40 -66.21 21.42
C ALA A 29 -87.97 -67.11 22.60
N GLU A 30 -87.42 -66.53 23.69
CA GLU A 30 -87.08 -67.28 24.90
C GLU A 30 -88.31 -67.85 25.62
N LEU A 31 -89.42 -67.10 25.67
CA LEU A 31 -90.68 -67.58 26.25
C LEU A 31 -91.35 -68.68 25.40
N GLU A 32 -91.33 -68.54 24.07
CA GLU A 32 -91.83 -69.56 23.13
C GLU A 32 -90.97 -70.85 23.16
N ALA A 33 -89.65 -70.72 23.37
CA ALA A 33 -88.73 -71.85 23.44
C ALA A 33 -88.74 -72.61 24.79
N ALA A 34 -89.21 -71.99 25.87
CA ALA A 34 -89.09 -72.52 27.23
C ALA A 34 -90.43 -72.57 28.03
N PRO A 35 -91.50 -73.21 27.48
CA PRO A 35 -92.82 -73.26 28.10
C PRO A 35 -92.77 -73.89 29.50
N GLY A 36 -93.32 -73.18 30.50
CA GLY A 36 -93.31 -73.58 31.91
C GLY A 36 -92.17 -73.01 32.76
N SER A 37 -91.23 -72.25 32.17
CA SER A 37 -90.17 -71.53 32.90
C SER A 37 -90.22 -70.01 32.75
N GLU A 38 -91.39 -69.48 32.36
CA GLU A 38 -91.65 -68.05 32.08
C GLU A 38 -91.15 -67.12 33.20
N ASP A 39 -91.35 -67.53 34.44
CA ASP A 39 -90.97 -66.81 35.65
C ASP A 39 -89.45 -66.66 35.84
N LEU A 40 -88.64 -67.52 35.19
CA LEU A 40 -87.17 -67.43 35.14
C LEU A 40 -86.72 -66.57 33.95
N VAL A 41 -87.34 -66.75 32.78
CA VAL A 41 -87.05 -65.94 31.58
C VAL A 41 -87.34 -64.45 31.85
N LEU A 42 -88.47 -64.13 32.49
CA LEU A 42 -88.82 -62.76 32.87
C LEU A 42 -87.84 -62.16 33.91
N LYS A 43 -87.32 -62.97 34.84
CA LYS A 43 -86.29 -62.53 35.80
C LYS A 43 -84.95 -62.27 35.11
N ALA A 44 -84.53 -63.15 34.21
CA ALA A 44 -83.31 -62.97 33.41
C ALA A 44 -83.40 -61.72 32.52
N PHE A 45 -84.56 -61.46 31.91
CA PHE A 45 -84.81 -60.23 31.16
C PHE A 45 -84.74 -58.98 32.04
N ASP A 46 -85.39 -58.99 33.20
CA ASP A 46 -85.34 -57.86 34.13
C ASP A 46 -83.91 -57.63 34.68
N GLU A 47 -83.10 -58.69 34.79
CA GLU A 47 -81.69 -58.63 35.18
C GLU A 47 -80.81 -58.04 34.05
N ARG A 48 -81.00 -58.44 32.78
CA ARG A 48 -80.40 -57.78 31.62
C ARG A 48 -80.79 -56.29 31.57
N GLY A 49 -82.07 -55.97 31.80
CA GLY A 49 -82.56 -54.59 31.82
C GLY A 49 -81.94 -53.74 32.93
N ARG A 50 -81.72 -54.32 34.12
CA ARG A 50 -80.97 -53.66 35.22
C ARG A 50 -79.51 -53.45 34.87
N ARG A 51 -78.83 -54.44 34.27
CA ARG A 51 -77.45 -54.33 33.79
C ARG A 51 -77.29 -53.22 32.76
N LEU A 52 -78.18 -53.16 31.75
CA LEU A 52 -78.19 -52.08 30.75
C LEU A 52 -78.43 -50.70 31.39
N THR A 53 -79.37 -50.61 32.33
CA THR A 53 -79.63 -49.35 33.06
C THR A 53 -78.39 -48.89 33.84
N ARG A 54 -77.74 -49.81 34.57
CA ARG A 54 -76.51 -49.52 35.33
C ARG A 54 -75.31 -49.21 34.42
N LEU A 55 -75.22 -49.79 33.23
CA LEU A 55 -74.21 -49.44 32.23
C LEU A 55 -74.43 -48.00 31.71
N ASN A 56 -75.69 -47.59 31.50
CA ASN A 56 -76.01 -46.21 31.14
C ASN A 56 -75.72 -45.23 32.28
N GLU A 57 -76.01 -45.60 33.53
CA GLU A 57 -75.61 -44.83 34.71
C GLU A 57 -74.07 -44.69 34.80
N GLN A 58 -73.31 -45.77 34.59
CA GLN A 58 -71.85 -45.78 34.60
C GLN A 58 -71.23 -44.90 33.49
N THR A 59 -71.77 -44.95 32.26
CA THR A 59 -71.32 -44.09 31.15
C THR A 59 -71.68 -42.62 31.35
N ALA A 60 -72.86 -42.32 31.92
CA ALA A 60 -73.28 -40.96 32.26
C ALA A 60 -72.54 -40.37 33.47
N ALA A 61 -72.01 -41.21 34.36
CA ALA A 61 -71.22 -40.83 35.53
C ALA A 61 -69.73 -40.57 35.25
N VAL A 62 -69.31 -40.53 33.97
CA VAL A 62 -67.97 -40.11 33.56
C VAL A 62 -67.91 -38.57 33.59
N ASP A 63 -66.96 -37.99 34.32
CA ASP A 63 -66.80 -36.53 34.31
C ASP A 63 -66.42 -36.02 32.91
N GLU A 64 -66.95 -34.85 32.54
CA GLU A 64 -66.75 -34.25 31.23
C GLU A 64 -65.25 -34.05 30.89
N ALA A 65 -64.40 -33.82 31.90
CA ALA A 65 -62.96 -33.72 31.71
C ALA A 65 -62.33 -35.01 31.17
N LEU A 66 -62.81 -36.19 31.60
CA LEU A 66 -62.36 -37.47 31.03
C LEU A 66 -62.96 -37.68 29.64
N ALA A 67 -64.28 -37.48 29.48
CA ALA A 67 -64.97 -37.68 28.20
C ALA A 67 -64.42 -36.81 27.06
N ARG A 68 -63.97 -35.57 27.33
CA ARG A 68 -63.34 -34.70 26.31
C ARG A 68 -61.95 -35.19 25.86
N ARG A 69 -61.21 -35.91 26.71
CA ARG A 69 -59.85 -36.43 26.41
C ARG A 69 -59.87 -37.84 25.83
N ALA A 70 -60.79 -38.67 26.30
CA ALA A 70 -61.05 -40.02 25.83
C ALA A 70 -62.57 -40.24 25.85
N PRO A 71 -63.28 -40.14 24.71
CA PRO A 71 -64.72 -40.33 24.70
C PRO A 71 -65.07 -41.77 25.10
N PRO A 72 -66.07 -41.97 25.98
CA PRO A 72 -66.55 -43.32 26.31
C PRO A 72 -67.24 -43.97 25.10
N PRO A 73 -67.31 -45.31 25.04
CA PRO A 73 -68.09 -46.01 24.03
C PRO A 73 -69.58 -45.63 24.11
N THR A 74 -70.27 -45.68 22.97
CA THR A 74 -71.67 -45.26 22.84
C THR A 74 -72.57 -45.99 23.84
N ALA A 75 -73.33 -45.23 24.64
CA ALA A 75 -74.25 -45.78 25.63
C ALA A 75 -75.39 -46.58 24.94
N PRO A 76 -75.67 -47.84 25.34
CA PRO A 76 -76.71 -48.66 24.73
C PRO A 76 -78.12 -48.12 25.01
N THR A 77 -78.98 -48.13 24.00
CA THR A 77 -80.39 -47.80 24.18
C THR A 77 -81.17 -49.03 24.69
N LYS A 78 -82.45 -48.83 25.04
CA LYS A 78 -83.35 -49.94 25.40
C LYS A 78 -83.65 -50.92 24.23
N GLN A 79 -83.23 -50.59 23.01
CA GLN A 79 -83.31 -51.49 21.85
C GLN A 79 -82.08 -52.40 21.75
N ASP A 80 -80.94 -51.98 22.30
CA ASP A 80 -79.67 -52.72 22.25
C ASP A 80 -79.53 -53.81 23.34
N LEU A 81 -80.65 -54.22 23.95
CA LEU A 81 -80.69 -55.11 25.11
C LEU A 81 -80.14 -56.52 24.81
N ASP A 82 -80.34 -56.99 23.57
CA ASP A 82 -79.90 -58.31 23.12
C ASP A 82 -78.39 -58.33 22.78
N ASP A 83 -77.80 -57.17 22.48
CA ASP A 83 -76.38 -56.98 22.16
C ASP A 83 -75.56 -56.54 23.42
N LEU A 84 -76.17 -56.53 24.61
CA LEU A 84 -75.64 -55.92 25.85
C LEU A 84 -74.20 -56.36 26.21
N GLU A 85 -73.84 -57.64 26.02
CA GLU A 85 -72.50 -58.15 26.34
C GLU A 85 -71.39 -57.50 25.50
N ARG A 86 -71.71 -57.04 24.29
CA ARG A 86 -70.82 -56.28 23.42
C ARG A 86 -70.57 -54.86 23.96
N PHE A 87 -71.60 -54.22 24.50
CA PHE A 87 -71.48 -52.90 25.13
C PHE A 87 -70.73 -52.98 26.47
N GLU A 88 -71.05 -53.97 27.31
CA GLU A 88 -70.32 -54.23 28.56
C GLU A 88 -68.84 -54.54 28.31
N SER A 89 -68.50 -55.35 27.30
CA SER A 89 -67.11 -55.69 26.98
C SER A 89 -66.33 -54.51 26.36
N ALA A 90 -66.97 -53.69 25.51
CA ALA A 90 -66.38 -52.44 25.01
C ALA A 90 -66.14 -51.43 26.15
N TRP A 91 -67.11 -51.26 27.05
CA TRP A 91 -66.99 -50.43 28.25
C TRP A 91 -65.89 -50.92 29.21
N ALA A 92 -65.79 -52.23 29.43
CA ALA A 92 -64.73 -52.82 30.24
C ALA A 92 -63.33 -52.65 29.60
N ALA A 93 -63.22 -52.72 28.27
CA ALA A 93 -61.98 -52.46 27.56
C ALA A 93 -61.55 -51.00 27.68
N TRP A 94 -62.45 -50.05 27.38
CA TRP A 94 -62.20 -48.61 27.55
C TRP A 94 -61.85 -48.25 29.00
N SER A 95 -62.61 -48.79 29.96
CA SER A 95 -62.38 -48.51 31.39
C SER A 95 -61.04 -49.05 31.89
N ARG A 96 -60.55 -50.21 31.41
CA ARG A 96 -59.19 -50.69 31.74
C ARG A 96 -58.10 -49.73 31.27
N GLN A 97 -58.32 -49.02 30.17
CA GLN A 97 -57.34 -48.12 29.56
C GLN A 97 -57.40 -46.68 30.11
N HIS A 98 -58.59 -46.19 30.47
CA HIS A 98 -58.83 -44.79 30.81
C HIS A 98 -59.42 -44.55 32.22
N ARG A 99 -60.07 -45.55 32.82
CA ARG A 99 -60.80 -45.42 34.11
C ARG A 99 -60.68 -46.68 35.01
N PRO A 100 -59.48 -47.24 35.26
CA PRO A 100 -59.34 -48.55 35.93
C PRO A 100 -59.92 -48.55 37.35
N TYR A 101 -59.75 -47.45 38.07
CA TYR A 101 -60.38 -47.17 39.36
C TYR A 101 -61.91 -47.26 39.33
N GLY A 102 -62.57 -46.92 38.22
CA GLY A 102 -64.01 -47.09 38.04
C GLY A 102 -64.45 -48.56 38.09
N LEU A 103 -63.67 -49.48 37.53
CA LEU A 103 -63.96 -50.91 37.60
C LEU A 103 -63.79 -51.46 39.03
N VAL A 104 -62.82 -50.95 39.79
CA VAL A 104 -62.60 -51.32 41.20
C VAL A 104 -63.71 -50.75 42.08
N ALA A 105 -64.14 -49.50 41.84
CA ALA A 105 -65.26 -48.89 42.53
C ALA A 105 -66.59 -49.62 42.27
N GLU A 106 -66.88 -50.02 41.04
CA GLU A 106 -68.12 -50.76 40.72
C GLU A 106 -68.16 -52.16 41.33
N GLN A 107 -67.02 -52.84 41.49
CA GLN A 107 -66.90 -54.07 42.28
C GLN A 107 -67.15 -53.84 43.77
N ALA A 108 -66.79 -52.65 44.29
CA ALA A 108 -66.98 -52.28 45.68
C ALA A 108 -68.33 -51.59 45.98
N ARG A 109 -69.06 -51.08 44.98
CA ARG A 109 -70.22 -50.17 45.16
C ARG A 109 -71.24 -50.67 46.17
N GLU A 110 -71.58 -51.97 46.17
CA GLU A 110 -72.51 -52.51 47.17
C GLU A 110 -72.05 -52.33 48.62
N ALA A 111 -70.75 -52.37 48.89
CA ALA A 111 -70.22 -52.11 50.23
C ALA A 111 -70.39 -50.63 50.61
N TRP A 112 -70.19 -49.71 49.66
CA TRP A 112 -70.43 -48.27 49.84
C TRP A 112 -71.91 -47.95 50.03
N ILE A 113 -72.80 -48.58 49.25
CA ILE A 113 -74.28 -48.52 49.45
C ILE A 113 -74.65 -49.03 50.85
N ARG A 114 -74.16 -50.21 51.25
CA ARG A 114 -74.41 -50.81 52.57
C ARG A 114 -73.83 -49.98 53.73
N ALA A 115 -72.85 -49.10 53.46
CA ALA A 115 -72.31 -48.13 54.42
C ALA A 115 -73.00 -46.75 54.38
N GLY A 116 -73.94 -46.51 53.44
CA GLY A 116 -74.61 -45.22 53.26
C GLY A 116 -73.72 -44.13 52.62
N ARG A 117 -72.70 -44.53 51.85
CA ARG A 117 -71.64 -43.66 51.31
C ARG A 117 -71.57 -43.63 49.78
N GLU A 118 -72.68 -43.85 49.10
CA GLU A 118 -72.72 -43.86 47.63
C GLU A 118 -72.36 -42.50 47.01
N GLU A 119 -72.91 -41.41 47.54
CA GLU A 119 -72.58 -40.03 47.09
C GLU A 119 -71.09 -39.68 47.31
N GLU A 120 -70.46 -40.19 48.37
CA GLU A 120 -69.01 -40.02 48.63
C GLU A 120 -68.16 -40.74 47.57
N LEU A 121 -68.60 -41.92 47.12
CA LEU A 121 -67.93 -42.69 46.06
C LEU A 121 -68.05 -42.01 44.70
N ASP A 122 -69.24 -41.49 44.35
CA ASP A 122 -69.48 -40.83 43.08
C ASP A 122 -68.78 -39.45 42.98
N GLU A 123 -68.62 -38.73 44.10
CA GLU A 123 -67.74 -37.55 44.17
C GLU A 123 -66.27 -37.91 43.97
N VAL A 124 -65.79 -38.97 44.63
CA VAL A 124 -64.42 -39.49 44.46
C VAL A 124 -64.16 -39.89 43.00
N LEU A 125 -65.09 -40.58 42.35
CA LEU A 125 -64.94 -40.99 40.95
C LEU A 125 -64.86 -39.79 39.99
N ARG A 126 -65.74 -38.79 40.13
CA ARG A 126 -65.64 -37.55 39.31
C ARG A 126 -64.34 -36.78 39.54
N ARG A 127 -63.82 -36.77 40.77
CA ARG A 127 -62.54 -36.12 41.08
C ARG A 127 -61.35 -36.88 40.48
N LEU A 128 -61.36 -38.20 40.52
CA LEU A 128 -60.37 -39.05 39.83
C LEU A 128 -60.44 -38.87 38.30
N ASP A 129 -61.64 -38.79 37.72
CA ASP A 129 -61.83 -38.51 36.29
C ASP A 129 -61.24 -37.15 35.86
N ARG A 130 -61.17 -36.16 36.76
CA ARG A 130 -60.60 -34.83 36.49
C ARG A 130 -59.07 -34.75 36.57
N LEU A 131 -58.41 -35.79 37.11
CA LEU A 131 -56.96 -35.84 37.17
C LEU A 131 -56.35 -36.07 35.77
N ASP A 132 -55.17 -35.51 35.56
CA ASP A 132 -54.38 -35.64 34.34
C ASP A 132 -53.74 -37.04 34.21
N PRO A 133 -53.61 -37.61 32.99
CA PRO A 133 -52.96 -38.91 32.78
C PRO A 133 -51.54 -38.99 33.36
N ALA A 134 -50.82 -37.87 33.53
CA ALA A 134 -49.52 -37.83 34.21
C ALA A 134 -49.55 -38.42 35.65
N PHE A 135 -50.71 -38.39 36.32
CA PHE A 135 -50.91 -38.93 37.68
C PHE A 135 -51.43 -40.37 37.71
N ALA A 136 -51.55 -41.06 36.58
CA ALA A 136 -52.16 -42.40 36.52
C ALA A 136 -51.50 -43.43 37.48
N ILE A 137 -50.19 -43.35 37.71
CA ILE A 137 -49.47 -44.23 38.67
C ILE A 137 -49.89 -43.91 40.12
N ASP A 138 -50.05 -42.64 40.47
CA ASP A 138 -50.45 -42.23 41.82
C ASP A 138 -51.94 -42.53 42.06
N VAL A 139 -52.79 -42.38 41.02
CA VAL A 139 -54.19 -42.84 41.03
C VAL A 139 -54.30 -44.35 41.23
N HIS A 140 -53.48 -45.15 40.54
CA HIS A 140 -53.47 -46.61 40.68
C HIS A 140 -53.18 -47.07 42.13
N ARG A 141 -52.36 -46.30 42.88
CA ARG A 141 -52.11 -46.57 44.31
C ARG A 141 -53.36 -46.38 45.18
N LEU A 142 -54.32 -45.56 44.77
CA LEU A 142 -55.59 -45.31 45.50
C LEU A 142 -56.66 -46.39 45.23
N GLU A 143 -56.48 -47.23 44.21
CA GLU A 143 -57.41 -48.35 43.92
C GLU A 143 -57.54 -49.35 45.06
N GLY A 144 -56.53 -49.47 45.93
CA GLY A 144 -56.61 -50.27 47.15
C GLY A 144 -57.71 -49.76 48.09
N SER A 145 -57.70 -48.46 48.39
CA SER A 145 -58.63 -47.81 49.32
C SER A 145 -60.06 -47.65 48.76
N LEU A 146 -60.26 -47.71 47.45
CA LEU A 146 -61.61 -47.77 46.86
C LEU A 146 -62.38 -49.04 47.24
N ARG A 147 -61.68 -50.11 47.66
CA ARG A 147 -62.29 -51.41 47.99
C ARG A 147 -63.02 -51.43 49.33
N SER A 148 -62.78 -50.46 50.22
CA SER A 148 -63.41 -50.41 51.55
C SER A 148 -63.94 -49.00 51.88
N PRO A 149 -65.23 -48.86 52.24
CA PRO A 149 -65.81 -47.57 52.68
C PRO A 149 -65.18 -47.00 53.96
N THR A 150 -64.38 -47.79 54.69
CA THR A 150 -63.63 -47.33 55.88
C THR A 150 -62.53 -46.33 55.53
N ASP A 151 -61.92 -46.49 54.36
CA ASP A 151 -60.62 -45.87 54.03
C ASP A 151 -60.80 -44.50 53.36
N TYR A 152 -62.05 -44.05 53.22
CA TYR A 152 -62.45 -42.79 52.60
C TYR A 152 -61.67 -41.57 53.11
N THR A 153 -61.38 -41.50 54.42
CA THR A 153 -60.65 -40.35 55.00
C THR A 153 -59.19 -40.28 54.59
N GLU A 154 -58.55 -41.42 54.30
CA GLU A 154 -57.19 -41.48 53.77
C GLU A 154 -57.18 -41.24 52.27
N LEU A 155 -58.11 -41.88 51.54
CA LEU A 155 -58.29 -41.67 50.10
C LEU A 155 -58.60 -40.20 49.77
N HIS A 156 -59.52 -39.56 50.50
CA HIS A 156 -59.89 -38.16 50.29
C HIS A 156 -58.70 -37.22 50.55
N ARG A 157 -57.89 -37.49 51.59
CA ARG A 157 -56.66 -36.73 51.87
C ARG A 157 -55.62 -36.92 50.76
N ALA A 158 -55.44 -38.15 50.27
CA ALA A 158 -54.51 -38.43 49.19
C ALA A 158 -54.96 -37.76 47.88
N LEU A 159 -56.25 -37.79 47.57
CA LEU A 159 -56.85 -37.16 46.39
C LEU A 159 -56.68 -35.63 46.41
N LEU A 160 -56.92 -34.96 47.55
CA LEU A 160 -56.63 -33.53 47.73
C LEU A 160 -55.16 -33.18 47.47
N ASN A 161 -54.22 -34.07 47.85
CA ASN A 161 -52.80 -33.84 47.60
C ASN A 161 -52.46 -33.95 46.10
N LEU A 162 -53.09 -34.88 45.36
CA LEU A 162 -52.89 -35.03 43.91
C LEU A 162 -53.51 -33.87 43.12
N GLU A 163 -54.71 -33.42 43.50
CA GLU A 163 -55.34 -32.22 42.93
C GLU A 163 -54.47 -30.98 43.16
N ALA A 164 -53.98 -30.78 44.38
CA ALA A 164 -53.09 -29.67 44.69
C ALA A 164 -51.74 -29.75 43.96
N ASP A 165 -51.18 -30.95 43.71
CA ASP A 165 -49.96 -31.12 42.93
C ASP A 165 -50.20 -30.93 41.42
N GLN A 166 -51.38 -31.31 40.89
CA GLN A 166 -51.82 -30.99 39.53
C GLN A 166 -51.93 -29.47 39.32
N ASP A 167 -52.56 -28.75 40.24
CA ASP A 167 -52.72 -27.30 40.10
C ASP A 167 -51.39 -26.56 40.24
N LYS A 168 -50.45 -27.07 41.05
CA LYS A 168 -49.02 -26.64 41.07
C LYS A 168 -48.25 -26.99 39.79
N GLN A 169 -48.71 -27.93 38.96
CA GLN A 169 -48.15 -28.14 37.62
C GLN A 169 -48.73 -27.10 36.65
N ARG A 170 -50.06 -27.04 36.54
CA ARG A 170 -50.77 -26.14 35.61
C ARG A 170 -50.41 -24.67 35.83
N SER A 171 -50.33 -24.20 37.07
CA SER A 171 -49.93 -22.82 37.39
C SER A 171 -48.51 -22.49 36.93
N ALA A 172 -47.53 -23.39 37.07
CA ALA A 172 -46.17 -23.14 36.60
C ALA A 172 -46.05 -23.27 35.07
N MET A 173 -46.82 -24.17 34.46
CA MET A 173 -46.98 -24.25 33.01
C MET A 173 -47.52 -22.92 32.46
N GLN A 174 -48.49 -22.30 33.14
CA GLN A 174 -48.97 -20.96 32.80
C GLN A 174 -47.90 -19.88 32.98
N VAL A 175 -47.12 -19.89 34.08
CA VAL A 175 -46.01 -18.93 34.27
C VAL A 175 -44.98 -19.00 33.13
N THR A 176 -44.68 -20.18 32.58
CA THR A 176 -43.82 -20.32 31.40
C THR A 176 -44.48 -19.84 30.10
N VAL A 177 -45.79 -20.06 29.92
CA VAL A 177 -46.56 -19.46 28.80
C VAL A 177 -46.54 -17.94 28.89
N ASP A 178 -46.85 -17.37 30.06
CA ASP A 178 -46.90 -15.92 30.31
C ASP A 178 -45.53 -15.26 30.04
N ARG A 179 -44.43 -15.91 30.44
CA ARG A 179 -43.07 -15.47 30.12
C ARG A 179 -42.82 -15.42 28.61
N LEU A 180 -43.11 -16.50 27.89
CA LEU A 180 -42.86 -16.58 26.45
C LEU A 180 -43.74 -15.59 25.66
N ALA A 181 -44.98 -15.39 26.08
CA ALA A 181 -45.86 -14.36 25.54
C ALA A 181 -45.31 -12.94 25.80
N ALA A 182 -44.70 -12.68 26.96
CA ALA A 182 -44.01 -11.42 27.25
C ALA A 182 -42.70 -11.24 26.47
N GLU A 183 -42.05 -12.33 26.03
CA GLU A 183 -40.95 -12.34 25.06
C GLU A 183 -41.43 -12.13 23.61
N GLY A 184 -42.75 -12.04 23.38
CA GLY A 184 -43.38 -11.73 22.08
C GLY A 184 -43.80 -12.94 21.25
N LEU A 185 -43.70 -14.16 21.80
CA LEU A 185 -43.99 -15.40 21.09
C LEU A 185 -45.48 -15.75 21.06
N PRO A 186 -46.02 -16.27 19.93
CA PRO A 186 -47.44 -16.60 19.77
C PRO A 186 -47.83 -17.96 20.42
N VAL A 187 -47.49 -18.15 21.69
CA VAL A 187 -47.73 -19.41 22.42
C VAL A 187 -49.24 -19.65 22.62
N PRO A 188 -49.81 -20.78 22.18
CA PRO A 188 -51.24 -21.06 22.33
C PRO A 188 -51.62 -21.41 23.78
N PRO A 189 -52.87 -21.16 24.21
CA PRO A 189 -53.34 -21.48 25.56
C PRO A 189 -53.45 -23.00 25.78
N LEU A 190 -52.61 -23.54 26.66
CA LEU A 190 -52.48 -24.98 26.93
C LEU A 190 -53.54 -25.52 27.92
N THR A 191 -54.68 -24.87 28.07
CA THR A 191 -55.70 -25.18 29.08
C THR A 191 -56.47 -26.48 28.82
N THR A 192 -56.44 -27.00 27.60
CA THR A 192 -57.08 -28.26 27.18
C THR A 192 -56.10 -29.39 26.87
N ALA A 193 -54.78 -29.12 26.89
CA ALA A 193 -53.75 -30.14 26.70
C ALA A 193 -53.63 -31.04 27.95
N THR A 194 -53.05 -32.24 27.82
CA THR A 194 -52.54 -32.93 29.01
C THR A 194 -51.29 -32.24 29.53
N LEU A 195 -50.90 -32.52 30.77
CA LEU A 195 -49.65 -31.99 31.33
C LEU A 195 -48.41 -32.48 30.58
N LEU A 196 -48.47 -33.63 29.90
CA LEU A 196 -47.38 -34.11 29.05
C LEU A 196 -47.29 -33.24 27.77
N ASP A 197 -48.34 -33.24 26.95
CA ASP A 197 -48.36 -32.49 25.67
C ASP A 197 -48.08 -30.99 25.87
N GLY A 198 -48.57 -30.41 26.98
CA GLY A 198 -48.33 -29.01 27.34
C GLY A 198 -46.87 -28.70 27.67
N TYR A 199 -46.17 -29.57 28.40
CA TYR A 199 -44.75 -29.38 28.67
C TYR A 199 -43.89 -29.66 27.43
N ASP A 200 -44.24 -30.64 26.60
CA ASP A 200 -43.52 -30.94 25.35
C ASP A 200 -43.63 -29.76 24.36
N ALA A 201 -44.82 -29.17 24.23
CA ALA A 201 -45.04 -27.95 23.45
C ALA A 201 -44.25 -26.75 24.00
N LEU A 202 -44.21 -26.56 25.34
CA LEU A 202 -43.39 -25.52 25.96
C LEU A 202 -41.88 -25.74 25.77
N GLU A 203 -41.42 -26.98 25.72
CA GLU A 203 -40.02 -27.28 25.45
C GLU A 203 -39.65 -26.90 24.00
N ALA A 204 -40.55 -27.11 23.03
CA ALA A 204 -40.38 -26.61 21.66
C ALA A 204 -40.35 -25.07 21.58
N TRP A 205 -41.24 -24.37 22.31
CA TRP A 205 -41.27 -22.89 22.33
C TRP A 205 -40.07 -22.27 23.06
N THR A 206 -39.60 -22.85 24.16
CA THR A 206 -38.40 -22.36 24.87
C THR A 206 -37.12 -22.60 24.09
N ARG A 207 -37.00 -23.70 23.35
CA ARG A 207 -35.89 -23.91 22.40
C ARG A 207 -35.84 -22.79 21.35
N LEU A 208 -36.98 -22.46 20.73
CA LEU A 208 -37.07 -21.36 19.77
C LEU A 208 -36.76 -19.99 20.41
N SER A 209 -37.11 -19.74 21.68
CA SER A 209 -36.67 -18.52 22.39
C SER A 209 -35.16 -18.50 22.62
N ASP A 210 -34.56 -19.57 23.15
CA ASP A 210 -33.11 -19.67 23.36
C ASP A 210 -32.33 -19.57 22.02
N ASP A 211 -32.90 -20.08 20.92
CA ASP A 211 -32.37 -19.91 19.55
C ASP A 211 -32.43 -18.45 19.08
N LEU A 212 -33.60 -17.79 19.17
CA LEU A 212 -33.77 -16.38 18.80
C LEU A 212 -32.88 -15.45 19.63
N GLN A 213 -32.70 -15.74 20.92
CA GLN A 213 -31.79 -14.99 21.80
C GLN A 213 -30.32 -15.20 21.40
N ARG A 214 -29.91 -16.42 21.05
CA ARG A 214 -28.56 -16.68 20.51
C ARG A 214 -28.33 -15.90 19.20
N ILE A 215 -29.30 -15.90 18.30
CA ILE A 215 -29.25 -15.19 17.02
C ILE A 215 -29.15 -13.67 17.26
N ARG A 216 -29.97 -13.12 18.16
CA ARG A 216 -29.92 -11.68 18.56
C ARG A 216 -28.55 -11.28 19.09
N LEU A 217 -28.00 -12.06 20.02
CA LEU A 217 -26.65 -11.84 20.57
C LEU A 217 -25.54 -11.97 19.50
N ARG A 218 -25.72 -12.85 18.50
CA ARG A 218 -24.81 -12.99 17.36
C ARG A 218 -24.82 -11.74 16.47
N VAL A 219 -25.99 -11.15 16.19
CA VAL A 219 -26.08 -9.88 15.45
C VAL A 219 -25.41 -8.74 16.22
N ASP A 220 -25.71 -8.62 17.52
CA ASP A 220 -25.14 -7.57 18.37
C ASP A 220 -23.61 -7.68 18.54
N ARG A 221 -23.06 -8.90 18.54
CA ARG A 221 -21.61 -9.16 18.71
C ARG A 221 -20.82 -9.18 17.40
N ASP A 222 -21.37 -9.76 16.34
CA ASP A 222 -20.60 -10.10 15.12
C ASP A 222 -20.97 -9.27 13.89
N VAL A 223 -22.13 -8.58 13.89
CA VAL A 223 -22.58 -7.76 12.75
C VAL A 223 -22.59 -6.27 13.10
N ARG A 224 -23.14 -5.88 14.26
CA ARG A 224 -23.21 -4.49 14.70
C ARG A 224 -21.84 -3.77 14.77
N PRO A 225 -20.71 -4.43 15.09
CA PRO A 225 -19.39 -3.80 15.00
C PRO A 225 -18.91 -3.51 13.58
N PHE A 226 -19.53 -4.02 12.51
CA PHE A 226 -19.21 -3.66 11.13
C PHE A 226 -20.22 -2.68 10.53
N ASP A 227 -21.52 -2.93 10.74
CA ASP A 227 -22.60 -2.07 10.21
C ASP A 227 -23.83 -2.12 11.13
N ALA A 228 -24.06 -1.02 11.85
CA ALA A 228 -25.24 -0.86 12.71
C ALA A 228 -26.56 -0.86 11.94
N SER A 229 -26.59 -0.42 10.67
CA SER A 229 -27.79 -0.39 9.82
C SER A 229 -28.20 -1.76 9.30
N ILE A 230 -27.22 -2.66 9.05
CA ILE A 230 -27.49 -4.06 8.72
C ILE A 230 -27.89 -4.82 9.98
N ALA A 231 -27.21 -4.58 11.11
CA ALA A 231 -27.61 -5.16 12.39
C ALA A 231 -29.06 -4.80 12.75
N GLU A 232 -29.47 -3.52 12.66
CA GLU A 232 -30.84 -3.11 12.99
C GLU A 232 -31.90 -3.74 12.08
N ARG A 233 -31.61 -3.88 10.77
CA ARG A 233 -32.50 -4.57 9.82
C ARG A 233 -32.65 -6.07 10.16
N LEU A 234 -31.57 -6.72 10.59
CA LEU A 234 -31.61 -8.11 11.04
C LEU A 234 -32.38 -8.25 12.36
N LEU A 235 -32.21 -7.31 13.31
CA LEU A 235 -32.96 -7.29 14.57
C LEU A 235 -34.48 -7.15 14.35
N VAL A 236 -34.92 -6.23 13.46
CA VAL A 236 -36.34 -6.10 13.10
C VAL A 236 -36.88 -7.40 12.49
N ARG A 237 -36.12 -8.06 11.60
CA ARG A 237 -36.54 -9.32 10.98
C ARG A 237 -36.55 -10.50 11.96
N ILE A 238 -35.68 -10.50 12.96
CA ILE A 238 -35.73 -11.43 14.10
C ILE A 238 -37.02 -11.21 14.88
N GLU A 239 -37.40 -9.97 15.19
CA GLU A 239 -38.66 -9.66 15.90
C GLU A 239 -39.91 -10.03 15.10
N ASP A 240 -39.87 -9.98 13.77
CA ASP A 240 -40.94 -10.49 12.90
C ASP A 240 -41.05 -12.02 12.94
N VAL A 241 -39.92 -12.75 12.96
CA VAL A 241 -39.92 -14.21 13.12
C VAL A 241 -40.33 -14.65 14.53
N THR A 242 -39.93 -13.92 15.58
CA THR A 242 -40.46 -14.12 16.95
C THR A 242 -41.99 -14.04 16.95
N ARG A 243 -42.56 -13.04 16.27
CA ARG A 243 -44.02 -12.84 16.20
C ARG A 243 -44.74 -13.88 15.34
N ALA A 244 -44.06 -14.48 14.36
CA ALA A 244 -44.57 -15.57 13.54
C ALA A 244 -44.48 -16.94 14.25
N GLY A 245 -43.47 -17.15 15.10
CA GLY A 245 -43.23 -18.40 15.83
C GLY A 245 -42.67 -19.54 14.96
N ASP A 246 -42.02 -19.22 13.84
CA ASP A 246 -41.57 -20.20 12.83
C ASP A 246 -40.14 -20.71 13.08
N GLN A 247 -40.01 -22.01 13.36
CA GLN A 247 -38.73 -22.71 13.57
C GLN A 247 -37.90 -22.91 12.28
N THR A 248 -38.48 -22.74 11.09
CA THR A 248 -37.74 -22.83 9.83
C THR A 248 -37.08 -21.49 9.47
N ALA A 249 -37.80 -20.39 9.69
CA ALA A 249 -37.31 -19.04 9.44
C ALA A 249 -36.12 -18.64 10.35
N THR A 250 -35.99 -19.21 11.55
CA THR A 250 -34.81 -18.98 12.41
C THR A 250 -33.52 -19.53 11.79
N ALA A 251 -33.58 -20.69 11.13
CA ALA A 251 -32.45 -21.29 10.43
C ALA A 251 -32.07 -20.49 9.17
N GLU A 252 -33.05 -19.96 8.43
CA GLU A 252 -32.79 -19.06 7.30
C GLU A 252 -32.09 -17.76 7.74
N ILE A 253 -32.53 -17.16 8.85
CA ILE A 253 -31.93 -15.94 9.40
C ILE A 253 -30.51 -16.21 9.91
N ASP A 254 -30.25 -17.30 10.63
CA ASP A 254 -28.88 -17.61 11.09
C ASP A 254 -27.91 -17.90 9.92
N ALA A 255 -28.43 -18.48 8.83
CA ALA A 255 -27.68 -18.67 7.58
C ALA A 255 -27.49 -17.36 6.78
N GLU A 256 -28.41 -16.39 6.86
CA GLU A 256 -28.22 -15.03 6.35
C GLU A 256 -27.15 -14.29 7.14
N ILE A 257 -27.24 -14.30 8.47
CA ILE A 257 -26.27 -13.71 9.40
C ILE A 257 -24.88 -14.32 9.20
N GLY A 258 -24.77 -15.63 9.07
CA GLY A 258 -23.50 -16.31 8.76
C GLY A 258 -22.85 -15.78 7.48
N ARG A 259 -23.61 -15.72 6.37
CA ARG A 259 -23.12 -15.16 5.09
C ARG A 259 -22.73 -13.69 5.20
N THR A 260 -23.45 -12.89 6.00
CA THR A 260 -23.13 -11.48 6.27
C THR A 260 -21.81 -11.34 7.04
N ILE A 261 -21.63 -12.10 8.13
CA ILE A 261 -20.40 -12.10 8.94
C ILE A 261 -19.20 -12.53 8.09
N ASP A 262 -19.31 -13.66 7.38
CA ASP A 262 -18.30 -14.13 6.42
C ASP A 262 -17.94 -13.06 5.39
N GLY A 263 -18.95 -12.38 4.84
CA GLY A 263 -18.78 -11.31 3.86
C GLY A 263 -18.08 -10.07 4.41
N PHE A 264 -18.21 -9.78 5.70
CA PHE A 264 -17.47 -8.72 6.39
C PHE A 264 -16.04 -9.15 6.74
N GLN A 265 -15.87 -10.32 7.37
CA GLN A 265 -14.56 -10.85 7.78
C GLN A 265 -13.61 -10.98 6.57
N ARG A 266 -14.07 -11.62 5.48
CA ARG A 266 -13.26 -11.77 4.26
C ARG A 266 -12.88 -10.44 3.59
N ARG A 267 -13.58 -9.32 3.89
CA ARG A 267 -13.21 -7.97 3.43
C ARG A 267 -12.19 -7.33 4.38
N LEU A 268 -12.41 -7.44 5.69
CA LEU A 268 -11.45 -6.99 6.71
C LEU A 268 -10.09 -7.70 6.60
N ASP A 269 -10.09 -9.01 6.31
CA ASP A 269 -8.87 -9.79 6.11
C ASP A 269 -8.10 -9.34 4.86
N ARG A 270 -8.81 -9.09 3.74
CA ARG A 270 -8.20 -8.54 2.52
C ARG A 270 -7.63 -7.14 2.74
N LEU A 271 -8.38 -6.27 3.42
CA LEU A 271 -7.92 -4.92 3.75
C LEU A 271 -6.67 -4.98 4.63
N ASN A 272 -6.68 -5.75 5.72
CA ASN A 272 -5.52 -5.89 6.60
C ASN A 272 -4.32 -6.54 5.89
N ALA A 273 -4.54 -7.49 4.97
CA ALA A 273 -3.46 -8.05 4.15
C ALA A 273 -2.82 -7.02 3.21
N LEU A 274 -3.61 -6.10 2.62
CA LEU A 274 -3.10 -4.98 1.82
C LEU A 274 -2.34 -3.97 2.66
N LEU A 275 -2.87 -3.56 3.82
CA LEU A 275 -2.22 -2.62 4.74
C LEU A 275 -0.92 -3.20 5.34
N ASP A 276 -0.93 -4.48 5.74
CA ASP A 276 0.29 -5.19 6.20
C ASP A 276 1.29 -5.36 5.05
N GLY A 277 0.82 -5.53 3.80
CA GLY A 277 1.66 -5.46 2.59
C GLY A 277 2.37 -4.11 2.43
N TRP A 278 1.63 -3.00 2.56
CA TRP A 278 2.20 -1.65 2.47
C TRP A 278 3.18 -1.37 3.62
N ARG A 279 2.93 -1.90 4.83
CA ARG A 279 3.89 -1.85 5.95
C ARG A 279 5.18 -2.60 5.65
N ASN A 280 5.10 -3.77 5.01
CA ASN A 280 6.26 -4.55 4.59
C ASN A 280 7.08 -3.86 3.48
N GLU A 281 6.44 -3.04 2.63
CA GLU A 281 7.13 -2.13 1.68
C GLU A 281 7.80 -0.92 2.39
N GLY A 282 7.48 -0.68 3.67
CA GLY A 282 8.04 0.38 4.51
C GLY A 282 7.15 1.61 4.66
N TYR A 283 5.89 1.60 4.22
CA TYR A 283 4.97 2.71 4.44
C TYR A 283 4.45 2.75 5.88
N ARG A 284 4.38 3.95 6.46
CA ARG A 284 3.68 4.23 7.73
C ARG A 284 2.27 4.72 7.40
N LEU A 285 1.31 4.29 8.21
CA LEU A 285 -0.12 4.56 8.05
C LEU A 285 -0.64 5.27 9.30
N PRO A 286 -1.73 6.07 9.20
CA PRO A 286 -2.37 6.73 10.36
C PRO A 286 -2.72 5.79 11.52
N LEU A 287 -2.97 4.51 11.21
CA LEU A 287 -3.37 3.49 12.18
C LEU A 287 -2.20 2.57 12.54
N ASP A 288 -1.79 2.68 13.81
CA ASP A 288 -0.87 1.78 14.50
C ASP A 288 -1.51 0.39 14.69
N GLY A 289 -1.30 -0.49 13.71
CA GLY A 289 -1.77 -1.88 13.74
C GLY A 289 -2.98 -2.15 12.84
N ARG A 290 -3.67 -3.27 13.08
CA ARG A 290 -4.72 -3.75 12.18
C ARG A 290 -6.01 -2.93 12.30
N ALA A 291 -6.63 -2.67 11.15
CA ALA A 291 -7.97 -2.09 11.10
C ALA A 291 -8.95 -3.04 11.81
N LEU A 292 -9.84 -2.46 12.61
CA LEU A 292 -10.87 -3.14 13.37
C LEU A 292 -12.16 -3.29 12.53
N PRO A 293 -13.11 -4.17 12.93
CA PRO A 293 -14.40 -4.32 12.26
C PRO A 293 -15.14 -2.99 11.99
N GLN A 294 -15.08 -2.08 12.96
CA GLN A 294 -15.75 -0.77 12.93
C GLN A 294 -15.13 0.19 11.90
N ASP A 295 -13.84 0.04 11.61
CA ASP A 295 -13.11 0.93 10.72
C ASP A 295 -13.28 0.49 9.25
N LEU A 296 -13.84 -0.71 8.99
CA LEU A 296 -13.86 -1.33 7.66
C LEU A 296 -14.58 -0.48 6.61
N LEU A 297 -15.75 0.07 6.94
CA LEU A 297 -16.55 0.86 5.98
C LEU A 297 -15.92 2.23 5.71
N ASP A 298 -15.34 2.86 6.73
CA ASP A 298 -14.60 4.12 6.59
C ASP A 298 -13.32 3.90 5.77
N TRP A 299 -12.66 2.75 5.93
CA TRP A 299 -11.56 2.34 5.05
C TRP A 299 -12.03 2.07 3.62
N GLU A 300 -13.09 1.28 3.40
CA GLU A 300 -13.63 0.99 2.06
C GLU A 300 -14.06 2.27 1.32
N ALA A 301 -14.58 3.28 2.03
CA ALA A 301 -14.95 4.56 1.44
C ALA A 301 -13.75 5.43 1.03
N ASN A 302 -12.63 5.36 1.77
CA ASN A 302 -11.45 6.22 1.57
C ASN A 302 -10.26 5.52 0.87
N PHE A 303 -10.33 4.19 0.65
CA PHE A 303 -9.19 3.38 0.18
C PHE A 303 -8.58 3.90 -1.12
N ASP A 304 -9.41 4.23 -2.12
CA ASP A 304 -8.97 4.78 -3.41
C ASP A 304 -8.16 6.07 -3.26
N GLU A 305 -8.41 6.87 -2.23
CA GLU A 305 -7.69 8.12 -1.96
C GLU A 305 -6.36 7.85 -1.24
N VAL A 306 -6.34 6.94 -0.27
CA VAL A 306 -5.09 6.50 0.38
C VAL A 306 -4.17 5.78 -0.62
N GLU A 307 -4.71 4.99 -1.54
CA GLU A 307 -3.91 4.39 -2.62
C GLU A 307 -3.37 5.45 -3.59
N ARG A 308 -4.17 6.47 -3.96
CA ARG A 308 -3.69 7.62 -4.76
C ARG A 308 -2.58 8.40 -4.05
N LEU A 309 -2.67 8.60 -2.73
CA LEU A 309 -1.60 9.21 -1.92
C LEU A 309 -0.34 8.33 -1.90
N ARG A 310 -0.47 7.02 -1.62
CA ARG A 310 0.64 6.05 -1.69
C ARG A 310 1.30 6.02 -3.07
N ALA A 311 0.53 6.08 -4.15
CA ALA A 311 1.07 6.12 -5.51
C ALA A 311 1.91 7.39 -5.77
N ARG A 312 1.44 8.57 -5.33
CA ARG A 312 2.20 9.83 -5.40
C ARG A 312 3.48 9.76 -4.55
N HIS A 313 3.36 9.30 -3.30
CA HIS A 313 4.49 9.11 -2.38
C HIS A 313 5.55 8.17 -2.98
N GLY A 314 5.14 7.05 -3.58
CA GLY A 314 6.00 6.07 -4.23
C GLY A 314 6.67 6.55 -5.53
N VAL A 315 6.22 7.65 -6.15
CA VAL A 315 6.96 8.34 -7.23
C VAL A 315 8.07 9.19 -6.62
N ALA A 316 7.75 10.05 -5.65
CA ALA A 316 8.74 10.89 -4.97
C ALA A 316 9.81 10.06 -4.23
N TRP A 317 9.43 8.94 -3.61
CA TRP A 317 10.37 8.08 -2.89
C TRP A 317 11.36 7.36 -3.80
N ARG A 318 11.02 7.10 -5.07
CA ARG A 318 12.00 6.63 -6.07
C ARG A 318 13.00 7.72 -6.41
N ARG A 319 12.54 8.93 -6.76
CA ARG A 319 13.41 10.11 -6.98
C ARG A 319 14.35 10.35 -5.79
N LEU A 320 13.84 10.22 -4.56
CA LEU A 320 14.64 10.38 -3.35
C LEU A 320 15.72 9.31 -3.21
N LYS A 321 15.44 8.04 -3.54
CA LYS A 321 16.46 6.97 -3.50
C LYS A 321 17.60 7.27 -4.47
N ASP A 322 17.29 7.78 -5.66
CA ASP A 322 18.29 8.15 -6.67
C ASP A 322 19.17 9.32 -6.18
N ILE A 323 18.56 10.36 -5.60
CA ILE A 323 19.28 11.52 -5.04
C ILE A 323 20.10 11.13 -3.79
N ALA A 324 19.52 10.38 -2.86
CA ALA A 324 20.14 10.01 -1.59
C ALA A 324 21.34 9.05 -1.77
N ALA A 325 21.37 8.27 -2.85
CA ALA A 325 22.53 7.45 -3.21
C ALA A 325 23.80 8.28 -3.50
N VAL A 326 23.65 9.56 -3.89
CA VAL A 326 24.75 10.48 -4.19
C VAL A 326 24.91 11.57 -3.11
N ARG A 327 23.80 12.04 -2.51
CA ARG A 327 23.76 13.11 -1.52
C ARG A 327 22.97 12.69 -0.26
N PRO A 328 23.53 11.79 0.58
CA PRO A 328 22.82 11.29 1.76
C PRO A 328 22.60 12.36 2.84
N GLU A 329 23.52 13.32 2.99
CA GLU A 329 23.44 14.37 4.02
C GLU A 329 22.31 15.36 3.78
N ASP A 330 22.14 15.83 2.54
CA ASP A 330 21.02 16.69 2.15
C ASP A 330 19.67 15.96 2.24
N ALA A 331 19.67 14.66 1.95
CA ALA A 331 18.47 13.82 1.91
C ALA A 331 17.89 13.50 3.30
N VAL A 332 18.61 13.75 4.41
CA VAL A 332 18.20 13.33 5.78
C VAL A 332 16.76 13.72 6.15
N HIS A 333 16.34 14.96 5.85
CA HIS A 333 14.99 15.43 6.19
C HIS A 333 13.91 14.71 5.39
N ALA A 334 14.13 14.52 4.08
CA ALA A 334 13.21 13.75 3.23
C ALA A 334 13.20 12.27 3.61
N LEU A 335 14.34 11.69 4.00
CA LEU A 335 14.47 10.30 4.47
C LEU A 335 13.74 10.05 5.80
N ALA A 336 13.63 11.05 6.69
CA ALA A 336 12.84 10.92 7.92
C ALA A 336 11.32 10.79 7.65
N LEU A 337 10.83 11.55 6.65
CA LEU A 337 9.46 11.54 6.16
C LEU A 337 9.19 10.40 5.14
N ALA A 338 10.22 9.64 4.73
CA ALA A 338 10.06 8.57 3.76
C ALA A 338 9.16 7.45 4.30
N GLY A 339 8.25 6.99 3.44
CA GLY A 339 7.21 6.01 3.79
C GLY A 339 6.02 6.58 4.55
N ASP A 340 6.10 7.79 5.11
CA ASP A 340 5.02 8.40 5.89
C ASP A 340 3.89 8.96 4.99
N LEU A 341 2.70 8.35 5.06
CA LEU A 341 1.57 8.71 4.19
C LEU A 341 0.73 9.89 4.69
N GLU A 342 0.86 10.31 5.95
CA GLU A 342 0.27 11.59 6.41
C GLU A 342 1.11 12.77 5.94
N ALA A 343 2.44 12.60 5.94
CA ALA A 343 3.38 13.64 5.53
C ALA A 343 3.61 13.74 4.02
N THR A 344 2.82 13.07 3.16
CA THR A 344 3.10 12.94 1.71
C THR A 344 3.30 14.26 0.98
N GLU A 345 2.52 15.31 1.22
CA GLU A 345 2.73 16.62 0.57
C GLU A 345 4.06 17.25 0.99
N ALA A 346 4.34 17.30 2.30
CA ALA A 346 5.59 17.84 2.83
C ALA A 346 6.82 17.02 2.38
N PHE A 347 6.67 15.71 2.20
CA PHE A 347 7.69 14.83 1.64
C PHE A 347 7.95 15.16 0.15
N ILE A 348 6.90 15.32 -0.65
CA ILE A 348 7.00 15.72 -2.05
C ILE A 348 7.69 17.09 -2.17
N ASP A 349 7.31 18.08 -1.36
CA ASP A 349 7.95 19.41 -1.33
C ASP A 349 9.46 19.32 -1.07
N HIS A 350 9.90 18.49 -0.11
CA HIS A 350 11.33 18.30 0.16
C HIS A 350 12.06 17.57 -0.98
N VAL A 351 11.43 16.57 -1.62
CA VAL A 351 12.03 15.83 -2.74
C VAL A 351 12.16 16.71 -3.98
N ASP A 352 11.12 17.48 -4.32
CA ASP A 352 11.15 18.36 -5.49
C ASP A 352 12.03 19.60 -5.24
N ALA A 353 12.17 20.07 -3.99
CA ALA A 353 13.19 21.06 -3.62
C ALA A 353 14.62 20.51 -3.80
N LEU A 354 14.91 19.29 -3.34
CA LEU A 354 16.20 18.62 -3.56
C LEU A 354 16.49 18.48 -5.07
N HIS A 355 15.49 18.05 -5.85
CA HIS A 355 15.60 17.93 -7.31
C HIS A 355 15.82 19.28 -8.00
N ALA A 356 15.18 20.36 -7.52
CA ALA A 356 15.41 21.71 -8.00
C ALA A 356 16.86 22.18 -7.74
N THR A 357 17.43 21.93 -6.55
CA THR A 357 18.86 22.25 -6.29
C THR A 357 19.81 21.43 -7.17
N TRP A 358 19.46 20.20 -7.51
CA TRP A 358 20.24 19.35 -8.42
C TRP A 358 20.21 19.91 -9.84
N GLY A 359 19.03 20.29 -10.35
CA GLY A 359 18.88 20.93 -11.66
C GLY A 359 19.61 22.28 -11.74
N GLN A 360 19.52 23.10 -10.69
CA GLN A 360 20.22 24.38 -10.62
C GLN A 360 21.74 24.23 -10.62
N THR A 361 22.29 23.33 -9.80
CA THR A 361 23.76 23.11 -9.75
C THR A 361 24.29 22.43 -11.01
N THR A 362 23.49 21.56 -11.64
CA THR A 362 23.78 21.02 -12.99
C THR A 362 23.90 22.15 -14.02
N ALA A 363 22.90 23.04 -14.09
CA ALA A 363 22.89 24.16 -15.03
C ALA A 363 24.03 25.17 -14.77
N GLN A 364 24.37 25.44 -13.51
CA GLN A 364 25.52 26.28 -13.13
C GLN A 364 26.85 25.65 -13.58
N ALA A 365 27.04 24.35 -13.36
CA ALA A 365 28.23 23.64 -13.82
C ALA A 365 28.32 23.61 -15.36
N GLN A 366 27.21 23.36 -16.05
CA GLN A 366 27.15 23.43 -17.52
C GLN A 366 27.49 24.83 -18.05
N THR A 367 26.98 25.89 -17.43
CA THR A 367 27.31 27.28 -17.82
C THR A 367 28.80 27.59 -17.69
N LEU A 368 29.48 27.02 -16.69
CA LEU A 368 30.94 27.15 -16.55
C LEU A 368 31.70 26.34 -17.62
N LEU A 369 31.25 25.13 -17.95
CA LEU A 369 31.87 24.29 -18.98
C LEU A 369 31.68 24.87 -20.38
N GLU A 370 30.49 25.36 -20.73
CA GLU A 370 30.22 26.08 -21.98
C GLU A 370 31.16 27.31 -22.14
N ALA A 371 31.42 28.03 -21.04
CA ALA A 371 32.36 29.16 -21.05
C ALA A 371 33.82 28.73 -21.24
N TRP A 372 34.21 27.50 -20.83
CA TRP A 372 35.54 26.95 -21.06
C TRP A 372 35.68 26.35 -22.48
N GLU A 373 34.62 25.74 -23.02
CA GLU A 373 34.54 25.27 -24.41
C GLU A 373 34.66 26.43 -25.42
N LEU A 374 34.05 27.58 -25.13
CA LEU A 374 34.16 28.78 -25.96
C LEU A 374 35.59 29.35 -26.02
N GLU A 375 36.40 29.15 -24.98
CA GLU A 375 37.85 29.45 -24.99
C GLU A 375 38.69 28.25 -25.50
N GLY A 376 38.07 27.09 -25.74
CA GLY A 376 38.65 25.94 -26.42
C GLY A 376 39.42 24.95 -25.55
N PHE A 377 39.03 24.76 -24.29
CA PHE A 377 39.54 23.70 -23.38
C PHE A 377 38.74 22.40 -23.50
N ASP A 378 39.33 21.25 -23.14
CA ASP A 378 38.60 19.98 -23.01
C ASP A 378 37.73 19.93 -21.73
N THR A 379 36.46 19.57 -21.90
CA THR A 379 35.43 19.48 -20.85
C THR A 379 34.76 18.12 -20.76
N GLU A 380 35.07 17.13 -21.62
CA GLU A 380 34.29 15.87 -21.71
C GLU A 380 34.26 15.11 -20.37
N VAL A 381 35.41 15.03 -19.70
CA VAL A 381 35.56 14.40 -18.37
C VAL A 381 34.74 15.13 -17.31
N TRP A 382 34.58 16.45 -17.43
CA TRP A 382 33.80 17.24 -16.49
C TRP A 382 32.29 17.08 -16.70
N HIS A 383 31.82 17.04 -17.94
CA HIS A 383 30.40 16.74 -18.24
C HIS A 383 29.96 15.38 -17.69
N ALA A 384 30.80 14.34 -17.84
CA ALA A 384 30.53 13.03 -17.25
C ALA A 384 30.44 13.08 -15.71
N ARG A 385 31.27 13.90 -15.05
CA ARG A 385 31.20 14.11 -13.59
C ARG A 385 29.93 14.88 -13.17
N VAL A 386 29.54 15.92 -13.92
CA VAL A 386 28.31 16.70 -13.66
C VAL A 386 27.06 15.82 -13.72
N GLN A 387 26.98 14.88 -14.68
CA GLN A 387 25.86 13.94 -14.79
C GLN A 387 25.73 12.99 -13.59
N HIS A 388 26.82 12.68 -12.90
CA HIS A 388 26.82 11.76 -11.75
C HIS A 388 26.73 12.46 -10.39
N ASN A 389 27.40 13.61 -10.21
CA ASN A 389 27.30 14.42 -8.99
C ASN A 389 27.58 15.91 -9.32
N PRO A 390 26.55 16.73 -9.61
CA PRO A 390 26.75 18.10 -10.04
C PRO A 390 27.30 18.99 -8.92
N VAL A 391 27.04 18.68 -7.65
CA VAL A 391 27.42 19.56 -6.51
C VAL A 391 28.91 19.46 -6.19
N SER A 392 29.45 18.25 -6.04
CA SER A 392 30.89 18.08 -5.82
C SER A 392 31.70 18.45 -7.07
N THR A 393 31.11 18.26 -8.26
CA THR A 393 31.72 18.69 -9.52
C THR A 393 31.75 20.21 -9.63
N LEU A 394 30.64 20.92 -9.34
CA LEU A 394 30.60 22.39 -9.32
C LEU A 394 31.62 22.97 -8.33
N GLN A 395 31.69 22.43 -7.11
CA GLN A 395 32.68 22.86 -6.11
C GLN A 395 34.13 22.63 -6.58
N SER A 396 34.38 21.57 -7.36
CA SER A 396 35.68 21.30 -7.98
C SER A 396 35.98 22.23 -9.15
N LEU A 397 34.97 22.56 -9.97
CA LEU A 397 35.07 23.52 -11.08
C LEU A 397 35.37 24.92 -10.57
N GLU A 398 34.70 25.39 -9.52
CA GLU A 398 34.97 26.69 -8.86
C GLU A 398 36.41 26.79 -8.30
N GLN A 399 36.95 25.68 -7.78
CA GLN A 399 38.36 25.61 -7.35
C GLN A 399 39.32 25.67 -8.54
N HIS A 400 39.03 24.89 -9.59
CA HIS A 400 39.87 24.81 -10.80
C HIS A 400 39.79 26.07 -11.68
N GLN A 401 38.70 26.84 -11.60
CA GLN A 401 38.45 28.07 -12.37
C GLN A 401 39.61 29.08 -12.30
N ARG A 402 40.32 29.16 -11.18
CA ARG A 402 41.50 30.04 -11.02
C ARG A 402 42.65 29.67 -11.96
N LEU A 403 42.84 28.37 -12.20
CA LEU A 403 43.87 27.83 -13.08
C LEU A 403 43.46 28.03 -14.54
N VAL A 404 42.17 27.82 -14.88
CA VAL A 404 41.61 28.09 -16.20
C VAL A 404 41.70 29.58 -16.56
N HIS A 405 41.34 30.49 -15.65
CA HIS A 405 41.49 31.93 -15.87
C HIS A 405 42.97 32.32 -16.11
N ARG A 406 43.92 31.77 -15.34
CA ARG A 406 45.35 32.01 -15.58
C ARG A 406 45.81 31.44 -16.93
N ALA A 407 45.30 30.28 -17.36
CA ALA A 407 45.57 29.72 -18.68
C ALA A 407 45.02 30.61 -19.81
N ILE A 408 43.80 31.15 -19.67
CA ILE A 408 43.20 32.11 -20.61
C ILE A 408 44.06 33.37 -20.72
N ASP A 409 44.48 33.97 -19.60
CA ASP A 409 45.31 35.17 -19.61
C ASP A 409 46.70 34.91 -20.22
N LEU A 410 47.28 33.73 -20.01
CA LEU A 410 48.53 33.31 -20.66
C LEU A 410 48.35 33.12 -22.17
N ARG A 411 47.30 32.42 -22.61
CA ARG A 411 47.00 32.24 -24.04
C ARG A 411 46.77 33.59 -24.73
N ARG A 412 46.02 34.50 -24.12
CA ARG A 412 45.83 35.88 -24.62
C ARG A 412 47.14 36.69 -24.68
N ARG A 413 48.08 36.51 -23.74
CA ARG A 413 49.43 37.11 -23.84
C ARG A 413 50.24 36.49 -24.98
N MET A 414 50.20 35.16 -25.12
CA MET A 414 50.85 34.43 -26.21
C MET A 414 50.28 34.80 -27.58
N ASP A 415 49.00 35.13 -27.67
CA ASP A 415 48.34 35.54 -28.91
C ASP A 415 48.82 36.90 -29.44
N VAL A 416 49.24 37.79 -28.54
CA VAL A 416 49.79 39.11 -28.85
C VAL A 416 51.29 39.06 -29.20
N LEU A 417 51.97 37.92 -28.97
CA LEU A 417 53.39 37.78 -29.31
C LEU A 417 53.64 37.73 -30.82
N ASP A 418 54.50 38.64 -31.28
CA ASP A 418 55.06 38.62 -32.63
C ASP A 418 56.17 37.57 -32.75
N LEU A 419 55.79 36.37 -33.18
CA LEU A 419 56.69 35.23 -33.35
C LEU A 419 57.23 35.12 -34.79
N SER A 420 57.08 36.14 -35.63
CA SER A 420 57.45 36.11 -37.07
C SER A 420 58.92 35.81 -37.36
N VAL A 421 59.79 35.94 -36.36
CA VAL A 421 61.25 35.68 -36.42
C VAL A 421 61.63 34.35 -35.73
N GLU A 422 60.80 33.84 -34.82
CA GLU A 422 61.13 32.68 -33.96
C GLU A 422 60.34 31.41 -34.29
N GLY A 423 59.21 31.54 -34.99
CA GLY A 423 58.34 30.43 -35.39
C GLY A 423 57.23 30.13 -34.38
N GLU A 424 56.08 29.70 -34.89
CA GLU A 424 54.86 29.49 -34.09
C GLU A 424 54.86 28.14 -33.35
N GLU A 425 55.74 27.20 -33.70
CA GLU A 425 55.86 25.87 -33.07
C GLU A 425 56.03 25.89 -31.55
N GLY A 426 56.62 26.97 -31.01
CA GLY A 426 56.73 27.18 -29.57
C GLY A 426 55.38 27.53 -28.94
N ARG A 427 54.62 28.46 -29.55
CA ARG A 427 53.28 28.85 -29.08
C ARG A 427 52.28 27.71 -29.25
N ALA A 428 52.26 27.04 -30.41
CA ALA A 428 51.35 25.94 -30.69
C ALA A 428 51.45 24.80 -29.65
N ARG A 429 52.68 24.43 -29.23
CA ARG A 429 52.88 23.41 -28.20
C ARG A 429 52.39 23.83 -26.82
N HIS A 430 52.64 25.07 -26.40
CA HIS A 430 52.15 25.54 -25.10
C HIS A 430 50.63 25.80 -25.11
N ASP A 431 50.05 26.22 -26.23
CA ASP A 431 48.59 26.35 -26.39
C ASP A 431 47.90 24.98 -26.29
N GLU A 432 48.41 23.97 -26.99
CA GLU A 432 47.90 22.59 -26.90
C GLU A 432 48.01 22.01 -25.48
N LEU A 433 49.15 22.20 -24.79
CA LEU A 433 49.33 21.78 -23.40
C LEU A 433 48.35 22.47 -22.44
N LEU A 434 48.00 23.73 -22.69
CA LEU A 434 47.00 24.45 -21.89
C LEU A 434 45.54 24.06 -22.21
N ARG A 435 45.26 23.35 -23.31
CA ARG A 435 43.91 22.86 -23.66
C ARG A 435 43.64 21.43 -23.19
N THR A 436 44.65 20.58 -23.21
CA THR A 436 44.52 19.10 -23.20
C THR A 436 45.05 18.41 -21.93
N VAL A 437 45.75 19.14 -21.06
CA VAL A 437 46.36 18.60 -19.83
C VAL A 437 45.67 19.18 -18.60
N ASP A 438 45.48 18.37 -17.56
CA ASP A 438 45.07 18.84 -16.22
C ASP A 438 45.93 20.04 -15.79
N LEU A 439 45.33 21.23 -15.72
CA LEU A 439 46.07 22.46 -15.43
C LEU A 439 46.66 22.40 -14.02
N THR A 440 47.98 22.58 -13.94
CA THR A 440 48.72 22.62 -12.68
C THR A 440 49.48 23.94 -12.56
N GLU A 441 49.71 24.42 -11.34
CA GLU A 441 50.44 25.68 -11.11
C GLU A 441 51.84 25.65 -11.74
N ALA A 442 52.53 24.51 -11.67
CA ALA A 442 53.86 24.32 -12.27
C ALA A 442 53.85 24.45 -13.81
N LEU A 443 52.83 23.91 -14.51
CA LEU A 443 52.68 24.07 -15.96
C LEU A 443 52.40 25.54 -16.31
N LEU A 444 51.54 26.21 -15.53
CA LEU A 444 51.21 27.62 -15.72
C LEU A 444 52.43 28.52 -15.46
N ASP A 445 53.27 28.18 -14.48
CA ASP A 445 54.54 28.88 -14.22
C ASP A 445 55.56 28.67 -15.36
N GLU A 446 55.69 27.46 -15.91
CA GLU A 446 56.56 27.19 -17.07
C GLU A 446 56.14 27.99 -18.31
N VAL A 447 54.83 28.02 -18.60
CA VAL A 447 54.28 28.79 -19.73
C VAL A 447 54.40 30.29 -19.50
N ASP A 448 54.21 30.78 -18.27
CA ASP A 448 54.42 32.20 -17.92
C ASP A 448 55.89 32.62 -18.04
N GLU A 449 56.81 31.76 -17.59
CA GLU A 449 58.24 31.96 -17.81
C GLU A 449 58.60 32.00 -19.30
N TRP A 450 58.07 31.07 -20.11
CA TRP A 450 58.28 31.06 -21.55
C TRP A 450 57.72 32.32 -22.23
N THR A 451 56.48 32.68 -21.89
CA THR A 451 55.77 33.85 -22.44
C THR A 451 56.52 35.14 -22.07
N THR A 452 56.86 35.31 -20.80
CA THR A 452 57.62 36.47 -20.29
C THR A 452 59.02 36.55 -20.90
N ARG A 453 59.66 35.40 -21.21
CA ARG A 453 60.94 35.34 -21.92
C ARG A 453 60.81 35.82 -23.36
N MET A 454 59.72 35.47 -24.05
CA MET A 454 59.41 35.93 -25.41
C MET A 454 58.94 37.39 -25.47
N GLU A 455 58.12 37.86 -24.52
CA GLU A 455 57.77 39.29 -24.38
C GLU A 455 59.03 40.15 -24.25
N ARG A 456 59.98 39.72 -23.40
CA ARG A 456 61.27 40.43 -23.22
C ARG A 456 62.14 40.36 -24.47
N ARG A 457 62.11 39.27 -25.24
CA ARG A 457 62.91 39.12 -26.47
C ARG A 457 62.33 39.93 -27.62
N THR A 458 61.04 39.82 -27.89
CA THR A 458 60.32 40.59 -28.92
C THR A 458 60.37 42.10 -28.64
N ALA A 459 60.20 42.54 -27.39
CA ALA A 459 60.34 43.95 -27.02
C ALA A 459 61.77 44.49 -27.24
N ARG A 460 62.81 43.72 -26.86
CA ARG A 460 64.22 44.09 -27.14
C ARG A 460 64.51 44.12 -28.64
N HIS A 461 63.96 43.17 -29.40
CA HIS A 461 64.15 43.13 -30.85
C HIS A 461 63.48 44.34 -31.52
N ARG A 462 62.24 44.67 -31.11
CA ARG A 462 61.54 45.87 -31.58
C ARG A 462 62.31 47.15 -31.24
N ALA A 463 62.89 47.25 -30.05
CA ALA A 463 63.74 48.37 -29.66
C ALA A 463 64.99 48.50 -30.55
N LEU A 464 65.69 47.39 -30.82
CA LEU A 464 66.86 47.38 -31.71
C LEU A 464 66.49 47.83 -33.14
N ILE A 465 65.40 47.30 -33.70
CA ILE A 465 64.91 47.70 -35.03
C ILE A 465 64.53 49.19 -35.05
N VAL A 466 63.88 49.69 -33.98
CA VAL A 466 63.55 51.12 -33.83
C VAL A 466 64.83 51.98 -33.80
N ASP A 467 65.83 51.62 -32.99
CA ASP A 467 67.09 52.36 -32.91
C ASP A 467 67.78 52.42 -34.28
N GLU A 468 67.90 51.29 -34.98
CA GLU A 468 68.45 51.25 -36.34
C GLU A 468 67.63 52.07 -37.36
N TRP A 469 66.30 52.08 -37.25
CA TRP A 469 65.42 52.91 -38.07
C TRP A 469 65.65 54.41 -37.82
N THR A 470 65.87 54.82 -36.56
CA THR A 470 66.24 56.21 -36.24
C THR A 470 67.62 56.58 -36.79
N ASP A 471 68.55 55.63 -36.87
CA ASP A 471 69.89 55.86 -37.40
C ASP A 471 69.94 55.93 -38.93
N LEU A 472 69.09 55.17 -39.63
CA LEU A 472 68.83 55.33 -41.06
C LEU A 472 68.17 56.68 -41.38
N ARG A 473 67.21 57.11 -40.54
CA ARG A 473 66.62 58.46 -40.58
C ARG A 473 67.66 59.56 -40.37
N ARG A 474 68.51 59.46 -39.33
CA ARG A 474 69.60 60.44 -39.05
C ARG A 474 70.52 60.65 -40.26
N ARG A 475 70.71 59.60 -41.07
CA ARG A 475 71.56 59.61 -42.28
C ARG A 475 70.82 60.08 -43.55
N GLY A 476 69.52 60.43 -43.46
CA GLY A 476 68.73 61.01 -44.54
C GLY A 476 68.06 60.02 -45.49
N TRP A 477 67.77 58.78 -45.05
CA TRP A 477 67.21 57.73 -45.92
C TRP A 477 65.73 57.38 -45.64
N THR A 478 65.16 57.90 -44.55
CA THR A 478 63.74 57.74 -44.19
C THR A 478 63.20 58.97 -43.45
N ASP A 479 61.98 59.38 -43.76
CA ASP A 479 61.27 60.45 -43.06
C ASP A 479 60.42 59.94 -41.87
N GLU A 480 60.11 58.64 -41.83
CA GLU A 480 59.15 58.02 -40.90
C GLU A 480 59.63 57.98 -39.43
N SER A 481 58.69 58.10 -38.49
CA SER A 481 58.81 57.88 -37.03
C SER A 481 59.81 56.79 -36.60
N SER A 482 59.49 55.60 -37.07
CA SER A 482 59.64 54.29 -36.42
C SER A 482 58.89 53.30 -37.32
N PRO A 483 59.10 51.98 -37.27
CA PRO A 483 58.21 51.03 -37.94
C PRO A 483 56.74 51.25 -37.52
N PRO A 484 55.77 51.12 -38.45
CA PRO A 484 54.34 51.16 -38.10
C PRO A 484 53.99 50.13 -37.01
N PRO A 485 53.03 50.42 -36.11
CA PRO A 485 52.68 49.51 -35.02
C PRO A 485 52.18 48.14 -35.53
N SER A 486 51.50 48.13 -36.68
CA SER A 486 50.96 46.95 -37.37
C SER A 486 51.97 46.16 -38.21
N MET A 487 53.25 46.57 -38.25
CA MET A 487 54.29 45.85 -38.98
C MET A 487 54.92 44.79 -38.08
N SER A 488 55.07 43.57 -38.59
CA SER A 488 55.73 42.48 -37.86
C SER A 488 57.26 42.68 -37.78
N LEU A 489 57.91 42.08 -36.78
CA LEU A 489 59.37 42.14 -36.58
C LEU A 489 60.11 41.71 -37.86
N ALA A 490 59.74 40.58 -38.45
CA ALA A 490 60.38 40.10 -39.67
C ALA A 490 60.15 41.02 -40.89
N GLU A 491 59.00 41.70 -40.99
CA GLU A 491 58.78 42.73 -42.03
C GLU A 491 59.63 43.98 -41.80
N ALA A 492 59.77 44.41 -40.55
CA ALA A 492 60.55 45.58 -40.18
C ALA A 492 62.06 45.34 -40.41
N GLU A 493 62.60 44.16 -40.04
CA GLU A 493 63.96 43.73 -40.39
C GLU A 493 64.19 43.75 -41.90
N ARG A 494 63.35 43.05 -42.68
CA ARG A 494 63.46 42.99 -44.15
C ARG A 494 63.42 44.39 -44.79
N ARG A 495 62.67 45.32 -44.20
CA ARG A 495 62.59 46.72 -44.66
C ARG A 495 63.83 47.55 -44.28
N VAL A 496 64.44 47.31 -43.12
CA VAL A 496 65.75 47.88 -42.73
C VAL A 496 66.87 47.38 -43.65
N ASP A 497 66.91 46.08 -43.97
CA ASP A 497 67.92 45.51 -44.89
C ASP A 497 67.74 45.95 -46.34
N ALA A 498 66.50 46.15 -46.80
CA ALA A 498 66.22 46.78 -48.09
C ALA A 498 66.71 48.25 -48.17
N MET A 499 66.75 48.96 -47.04
CA MET A 499 67.36 50.30 -46.97
C MET A 499 68.89 50.21 -46.95
N ARG A 500 69.47 49.32 -46.12
CA ARG A 500 70.93 49.08 -46.02
C ARG A 500 71.54 48.76 -47.39
N THR A 501 71.01 47.77 -48.10
CA THR A 501 71.48 47.35 -49.44
C THR A 501 71.47 48.49 -50.45
N ARG A 502 70.41 49.33 -50.45
CA ARG A 502 70.29 50.51 -51.33
C ARG A 502 71.36 51.59 -51.07
N THR A 503 71.99 51.63 -49.89
CA THR A 503 73.10 52.58 -49.62
C THR A 503 74.43 52.18 -50.27
N ALA A 504 74.66 50.88 -50.53
CA ALA A 504 75.94 50.40 -51.04
C ALA A 504 76.20 50.85 -52.49
N SER A 505 75.19 50.80 -53.36
CA SER A 505 75.31 51.04 -54.80
C SER A 505 75.60 52.50 -55.21
N ARG A 506 75.52 53.47 -54.29
CA ARG A 506 75.65 54.92 -54.60
C ARG A 506 77.04 55.52 -54.41
N ARG A 507 78.07 54.73 -54.07
CA ARG A 507 79.43 55.23 -53.77
C ARG A 507 80.38 55.37 -54.99
N LEU A 508 79.89 55.16 -56.22
CA LEU A 508 80.72 54.93 -57.41
C LEU A 508 80.76 56.07 -58.45
N ASP A 509 80.13 57.22 -58.19
CA ASP A 509 80.12 58.36 -59.13
C ASP A 509 80.62 59.66 -58.46
N GLY A 510 81.25 60.53 -59.26
CA GLY A 510 82.13 61.61 -58.81
C GLY A 510 81.41 62.78 -58.10
N GLY A 511 82.07 63.33 -57.08
CA GLY A 511 81.52 64.36 -56.19
C GLY A 511 81.46 65.79 -56.76
N MET A 512 81.51 66.78 -55.86
CA MET A 512 81.13 68.16 -56.18
C MET A 512 82.02 68.86 -57.22
N GLU A 513 83.31 68.57 -57.24
CA GLU A 513 84.34 69.27 -58.05
C GLU A 513 84.10 69.11 -59.56
N GLY A 514 83.75 67.89 -60.00
CA GLY A 514 83.48 67.57 -61.42
C GLY A 514 82.27 68.31 -62.02
N ARG A 515 81.46 68.97 -61.19
CA ARG A 515 80.34 69.84 -61.61
C ARG A 515 80.74 71.32 -61.75
N ILE A 516 81.84 71.74 -61.11
CA ILE A 516 82.34 73.12 -61.16
C ILE A 516 83.24 73.31 -62.38
N GLN A 517 84.20 72.40 -62.59
CA GLN A 517 85.15 72.45 -63.71
C GLN A 517 84.45 72.53 -65.09
N ARG A 518 83.34 71.80 -65.25
CA ARG A 518 82.57 71.73 -66.51
C ARG A 518 81.98 73.09 -66.91
N ARG A 519 81.29 73.76 -65.98
CA ARG A 519 80.70 75.09 -66.18
C ARG A 519 81.73 76.19 -66.46
N LEU A 520 82.92 76.07 -65.88
CA LEU A 520 84.00 77.02 -66.08
C LEU A 520 84.55 76.95 -67.52
N LEU A 521 84.70 75.72 -68.06
CA LEU A 521 85.14 75.51 -69.43
C LEU A 521 84.09 75.99 -70.45
N GLU A 522 82.81 75.71 -70.19
CA GLU A 522 81.67 76.21 -71.00
C GLU A 522 81.67 77.75 -71.15
N GLU A 523 82.00 78.50 -70.08
CA GLU A 523 82.05 79.97 -70.14
C GLU A 523 83.30 80.50 -70.88
N LEU A 524 84.46 79.87 -70.70
CA LEU A 524 85.68 80.24 -71.44
C LEU A 524 85.55 79.95 -72.94
N GLU A 525 84.86 78.87 -73.32
CA GLU A 525 84.53 78.58 -74.73
C GLU A 525 83.59 79.64 -75.34
N ALA A 526 82.63 80.16 -74.58
CA ALA A 526 81.78 81.26 -75.02
C ALA A 526 82.56 82.56 -75.27
N TRP A 527 83.62 82.85 -74.49
CA TRP A 527 84.48 84.02 -74.75
C TRP A 527 85.40 83.81 -75.96
N ALA A 528 85.95 82.60 -76.14
CA ALA A 528 86.71 82.25 -77.34
C ALA A 528 85.87 82.42 -78.63
N ALA A 529 84.60 82.04 -78.59
CA ALA A 529 83.65 82.20 -79.71
C ALA A 529 83.33 83.67 -80.05
N LEU A 530 83.58 84.61 -79.12
CA LEU A 530 83.46 86.06 -79.32
C LEU A 530 84.79 86.71 -79.75
N GLY A 531 85.80 85.92 -80.10
CA GLY A 531 87.11 86.39 -80.58
C GLY A 531 88.10 86.76 -79.48
N TRP A 532 87.81 86.52 -78.20
CA TRP A 532 88.76 86.75 -77.11
C TRP A 532 89.82 85.64 -77.05
N ASN A 533 91.08 86.01 -76.88
CA ASN A 533 92.14 85.06 -76.58
C ASN A 533 92.06 84.66 -75.10
N VAL A 534 91.74 83.39 -74.83
CA VAL A 534 91.49 82.85 -73.48
C VAL A 534 92.39 81.64 -73.15
N ASP A 535 93.39 81.33 -73.97
CA ASP A 535 94.13 80.07 -73.84
C ASP A 535 94.98 80.00 -72.57
N VAL A 536 95.44 81.16 -72.06
CA VAL A 536 96.07 81.29 -70.73
C VAL A 536 95.08 80.93 -69.61
N LEU A 537 93.83 81.39 -69.71
CA LEU A 537 92.78 81.09 -68.73
C LEU A 537 92.37 79.61 -68.77
N ARG A 538 92.29 79.01 -69.96
CA ARG A 538 92.04 77.55 -70.14
C ARG A 538 93.12 76.70 -69.50
N GLN A 539 94.40 77.01 -69.72
CA GLN A 539 95.51 76.29 -69.08
C GLN A 539 95.48 76.43 -67.56
N ARG A 540 95.14 77.62 -67.03
CA ARG A 540 94.99 77.84 -65.59
C ARG A 540 93.80 77.05 -65.00
N ALA A 541 92.68 76.99 -65.72
CA ALA A 541 91.47 76.26 -65.32
C ALA A 541 91.68 74.73 -65.27
N ALA A 542 92.54 74.18 -66.12
CA ALA A 542 92.91 72.76 -66.10
C ALA A 542 93.73 72.38 -64.85
N ASN A 543 94.56 73.29 -64.36
CA ASN A 543 95.43 73.06 -63.19
C ASN A 543 94.75 73.38 -61.85
N ASN A 544 93.92 74.43 -61.78
CA ASN A 544 93.06 74.72 -60.63
C ASN A 544 91.75 75.42 -61.07
N PRO A 545 90.60 74.72 -61.10
CA PRO A 545 89.34 75.32 -61.50
C PRO A 545 88.78 76.30 -60.46
N MET A 546 89.18 76.21 -59.19
CA MET A 546 88.67 77.10 -58.14
C MET A 546 89.29 78.51 -58.22
N ASP A 547 90.61 78.60 -58.48
CA ASP A 547 91.29 79.90 -58.60
C ASP A 547 90.73 80.74 -59.76
N VAL A 548 90.50 80.10 -60.91
CA VAL A 548 89.92 80.79 -62.08
C VAL A 548 88.46 81.15 -61.81
N GLY A 549 87.68 80.25 -61.18
CA GLY A 549 86.30 80.54 -60.76
C GLY A 549 86.18 81.77 -59.85
N MET A 550 87.15 81.98 -58.94
CA MET A 550 87.23 83.18 -58.09
C MET A 550 87.63 84.44 -58.86
N ALA A 551 88.37 84.33 -59.97
CA ALA A 551 88.78 85.46 -60.81
C ALA A 551 87.71 85.89 -61.85
N MET A 552 86.81 84.99 -62.26
CA MET A 552 85.78 85.26 -63.29
C MET A 552 84.98 86.57 -63.09
N PRO A 553 84.57 86.99 -61.88
CA PRO A 553 83.85 88.26 -61.69
C PRO A 553 84.65 89.49 -62.14
N GLY A 554 85.96 89.52 -61.87
CA GLY A 554 86.84 90.62 -62.30
C GLY A 554 87.11 90.61 -63.80
N LEU A 555 87.27 89.42 -64.38
CA LEU A 555 87.45 89.25 -65.83
C LEU A 555 86.19 89.68 -66.61
N ARG A 556 85.00 89.30 -66.13
CA ARG A 556 83.70 89.79 -66.66
C ARG A 556 83.60 91.31 -66.62
N GLN A 557 84.03 91.94 -65.52
CA GLN A 557 84.04 93.40 -65.39
C GLN A 557 84.94 94.05 -66.45
N ALA A 558 86.16 93.54 -66.62
CA ALA A 558 87.14 94.08 -67.57
C ALA A 558 86.68 93.93 -69.03
N VAL A 559 86.10 92.78 -69.40
CA VAL A 559 85.50 92.53 -70.72
C VAL A 559 84.35 93.50 -71.00
N ASN A 560 83.50 93.80 -70.01
CA ASN A 560 82.42 94.78 -70.15
C ASN A 560 82.94 96.23 -70.31
N ASP A 561 83.95 96.63 -69.54
CA ASP A 561 84.54 97.97 -69.60
C ASP A 561 85.45 98.19 -70.84
N HIS A 562 85.77 97.14 -71.61
CA HIS A 562 86.56 97.21 -72.84
C HIS A 562 86.07 98.28 -73.83
N GLN A 563 84.76 98.48 -73.98
CA GLN A 563 84.23 99.51 -74.90
C GLN A 563 84.59 100.94 -74.46
N ARG A 564 84.81 101.19 -73.17
CA ARG A 564 85.29 102.48 -72.64
C ARG A 564 86.79 102.60 -72.79
N LEU A 565 87.53 101.54 -72.47
CA LEU A 565 88.98 101.44 -72.64
C LEU A 565 89.38 101.73 -74.09
N ARG A 566 88.75 101.04 -75.05
CA ARG A 566 88.92 101.26 -76.49
C ARG A 566 88.76 102.72 -76.90
N ARG A 567 87.69 103.41 -76.49
CA ARG A 567 87.46 104.83 -76.84
C ARG A 567 88.55 105.77 -76.31
N ARG A 568 89.16 105.45 -75.16
CA ARG A 568 90.27 106.23 -74.58
C ARG A 568 91.59 106.01 -75.33
N LEU A 569 91.81 104.80 -75.87
CA LEU A 569 92.98 104.47 -76.67
C LEU A 569 92.85 105.02 -78.10
N GLU A 570 91.67 104.95 -78.73
CA GLU A 570 91.39 105.54 -80.06
C GLU A 570 91.53 107.08 -80.09
N ALA A 571 91.64 107.73 -78.92
CA ALA A 571 91.88 109.17 -78.80
C ALA A 571 93.37 109.57 -78.65
N LEU A 572 94.30 108.61 -78.66
CA LEU A 572 95.74 108.87 -78.53
C LEU A 572 96.43 109.00 -79.91
N PRO A 573 97.49 109.82 -80.03
CA PRO A 573 98.19 110.04 -81.30
C PRO A 573 99.21 108.94 -81.60
N TRP A 574 98.73 107.76 -82.02
CA TRP A 574 99.56 106.61 -82.40
C TRP A 574 100.41 106.82 -83.66
N GLU A 575 100.18 107.90 -84.42
CA GLU A 575 100.99 108.39 -85.56
C GLU A 575 102.43 108.80 -85.17
N ARG A 576 102.85 108.49 -83.94
CA ARG A 576 104.14 108.79 -83.32
C ARG A 576 104.91 107.55 -82.86
N ASP A 577 104.23 106.41 -82.76
CA ASP A 577 104.83 105.12 -82.38
C ASP A 577 103.91 103.97 -82.82
N SER A 578 104.29 103.31 -83.92
CA SER A 578 103.52 102.22 -84.52
C SER A 578 103.78 100.86 -83.87
N GLU A 579 104.96 100.64 -83.28
CA GLU A 579 105.31 99.38 -82.60
C GLU A 579 104.56 99.27 -81.27
N LEU A 580 104.56 100.34 -80.47
CA LEU A 580 103.81 100.44 -79.22
C LEU A 580 102.30 100.37 -79.48
N GLY A 581 101.84 100.89 -80.63
CA GLY A 581 100.48 100.70 -81.12
C GLY A 581 100.10 99.24 -81.40
N MET A 582 101.01 98.42 -81.92
CA MET A 582 100.77 96.99 -82.16
C MET A 582 100.74 96.18 -80.85
N ASP A 583 101.63 96.48 -79.92
CA ASP A 583 101.70 95.84 -78.59
C ASP A 583 100.39 96.02 -77.79
N VAL A 584 99.79 97.21 -77.90
CA VAL A 584 98.48 97.52 -77.31
C VAL A 584 97.34 96.75 -77.99
N LEU A 585 97.42 96.48 -79.30
CA LEU A 585 96.40 95.71 -80.03
C LEU A 585 96.38 94.22 -79.68
N ASP A 586 97.53 93.61 -79.39
CA ASP A 586 97.57 92.22 -78.88
C ASP A 586 97.01 92.14 -77.45
N ARG A 587 97.45 93.03 -76.54
CA ARG A 587 96.95 93.05 -75.15
C ARG A 587 95.44 93.35 -75.09
N MET A 588 94.89 94.13 -76.03
CA MET A 588 93.44 94.37 -76.13
C MET A 588 92.60 93.12 -76.45
N GLN A 589 93.21 92.03 -76.93
CA GLN A 589 92.52 90.77 -77.25
C GLN A 589 92.43 89.77 -76.08
N ARG A 590 93.12 90.05 -74.96
CA ARG A 590 93.27 89.13 -73.81
C ARG A 590 92.48 89.64 -72.59
N PRO A 591 91.39 88.98 -72.15
CA PRO A 591 90.55 89.45 -71.04
C PRO A 591 91.30 89.79 -69.75
N GLU A 592 92.34 89.02 -69.43
CA GLU A 592 93.18 89.23 -68.24
C GLU A 592 94.07 90.47 -68.30
N ALA A 593 94.48 90.92 -69.50
CA ALA A 593 95.35 92.08 -69.67
C ALA A 593 94.60 93.43 -69.73
N LEU A 594 93.27 93.41 -69.87
CA LEU A 594 92.44 94.62 -70.00
C LEU A 594 92.49 95.53 -68.78
N ALA A 595 92.60 94.96 -67.58
CA ALA A 595 92.65 95.74 -66.33
C ALA A 595 93.97 96.53 -66.22
N ASP A 596 95.10 95.87 -66.49
CA ASP A 596 96.43 96.49 -66.49
C ASP A 596 96.55 97.54 -67.59
N LEU A 597 96.04 97.24 -68.80
CA LEU A 597 96.05 98.19 -69.92
C LEU A 597 95.16 99.42 -69.67
N ALA A 598 94.11 99.30 -68.85
CA ALA A 598 93.34 100.44 -68.37
C ALA A 598 94.08 101.27 -67.30
N HIS A 599 95.02 100.67 -66.58
CA HIS A 599 95.91 101.34 -65.61
C HIS A 599 97.06 102.08 -66.32
N ASP A 600 97.70 101.45 -67.31
CA ASP A 600 98.86 101.98 -68.05
C ASP A 600 98.54 103.19 -68.95
N LEU A 601 97.26 103.45 -69.23
CA LEU A 601 96.77 104.49 -70.14
C LEU A 601 97.42 105.90 -69.96
N PRO A 602 97.64 106.43 -68.73
CA PRO A 602 98.33 107.70 -68.53
C PRO A 602 99.83 107.66 -68.85
N GLN A 603 100.46 106.49 -68.81
CA GLN A 603 101.87 106.29 -69.16
C GLN A 603 102.04 106.17 -70.68
N LEU A 604 101.18 105.38 -71.34
CA LEU A 604 101.06 105.32 -72.81
C LEU A 604 100.89 106.72 -73.40
N ALA A 605 99.99 107.52 -72.82
CA ALA A 605 99.75 108.90 -73.24
C ALA A 605 100.98 109.82 -73.10
N ARG A 606 101.84 109.63 -72.08
CA ARG A 606 103.10 110.40 -71.93
C ARG A 606 104.17 109.96 -72.92
N GLN A 607 104.28 108.66 -73.20
CA GLN A 607 105.24 108.12 -74.16
C GLN A 607 104.93 108.65 -75.57
N LEU A 608 103.67 108.54 -76.01
CA LEU A 608 103.22 109.13 -77.26
C LEU A 608 103.36 110.66 -77.29
N ALA A 609 103.18 111.36 -76.16
CA ALA A 609 103.40 112.82 -76.10
C ALA A 609 104.88 113.22 -76.33
N ALA A 610 105.83 112.36 -76.00
CA ALA A 610 107.27 112.62 -76.11
C ALA A 610 107.85 112.36 -77.51
N CYS A 611 107.27 111.44 -78.29
CA CYS A 611 107.76 111.09 -79.63
C CYS A 611 107.35 112.14 -80.71
N PRO A 612 108.19 112.41 -81.72
CA PRO A 612 107.81 113.22 -82.88
C PRO A 612 106.83 112.46 -83.80
N PRO A 613 106.00 113.15 -84.60
CA PRO A 613 105.08 112.52 -85.55
C PRO A 613 105.79 112.01 -86.81
N ASP A 614 105.44 110.81 -87.26
CA ASP A 614 105.89 110.22 -88.53
C ASP A 614 104.81 110.43 -89.62
N PRO A 615 105.12 111.18 -90.71
CA PRO A 615 104.15 111.47 -91.76
C PRO A 615 103.74 110.25 -92.62
N ASN A 616 104.39 109.09 -92.46
CA ASN A 616 104.04 107.83 -93.15
C ASN A 616 103.34 106.80 -92.23
N ALA A 617 103.01 107.14 -90.99
CA ALA A 617 102.40 106.20 -90.05
C ALA A 617 101.01 105.71 -90.51
N PRO A 618 100.71 104.39 -90.42
CA PRO A 618 99.39 103.86 -90.75
C PRO A 618 98.34 104.24 -89.70
N THR A 619 97.10 104.51 -90.13
CA THR A 619 96.02 104.93 -89.22
C THR A 619 95.65 103.82 -88.21
N TRP A 620 96.05 103.99 -86.95
CA TRP A 620 95.74 103.04 -85.89
C TRP A 620 94.23 102.95 -85.63
N ARG A 621 93.73 101.73 -85.39
CA ARG A 621 92.33 101.47 -85.02
C ARG A 621 92.29 100.36 -83.99
N ALA A 622 91.64 100.60 -82.86
CA ALA A 622 91.54 99.62 -81.80
C ALA A 622 90.75 98.38 -82.20
N TRP A 623 91.23 97.22 -81.75
CA TRP A 623 90.58 95.92 -81.95
C TRP A 623 89.14 95.89 -81.42
N ARG A 624 88.32 95.01 -82.00
CA ARG A 624 86.92 94.76 -81.60
C ARG A 624 86.68 93.25 -81.59
N PRO A 625 85.98 92.69 -80.59
CA PRO A 625 85.47 91.33 -80.67
C PRO A 625 84.45 91.19 -81.82
N ASP A 626 84.52 90.08 -82.55
CA ASP A 626 83.63 89.81 -83.67
C ASP A 626 82.23 89.40 -83.20
N ALA A 627 81.21 89.95 -83.85
CA ALA A 627 79.80 89.71 -83.52
C ALA A 627 79.04 89.19 -84.75
N LEU A 628 78.86 87.87 -84.82
CA LEU A 628 78.15 87.15 -85.88
C LEU A 628 77.28 86.02 -85.27
N PRO A 629 76.27 85.47 -85.98
CA PRO A 629 74.98 86.14 -86.06
C PRO A 629 73.81 85.27 -85.56
N SER A 630 72.65 85.87 -85.32
CA SER A 630 71.41 85.13 -85.07
C SER A 630 70.93 84.40 -86.34
N GLY A 631 70.97 83.06 -86.34
CA GLY A 631 70.54 82.21 -87.47
C GLY A 631 69.51 81.15 -87.07
N LYS A 632 68.55 80.86 -87.96
CA LYS A 632 67.52 79.82 -87.80
C LYS A 632 67.81 78.63 -88.72
N THR A 633 67.58 77.42 -88.22
CA THR A 633 67.07 76.21 -88.91
C THR A 633 66.75 75.19 -87.80
N GLU A 634 65.60 74.51 -87.71
CA GLU A 634 64.84 73.71 -88.70
C GLU A 634 65.65 72.60 -89.36
N SER A 635 65.60 71.39 -88.79
CA SER A 635 65.28 70.16 -89.53
C SER A 635 64.90 69.04 -88.56
N THR A 636 64.09 68.08 -89.02
CA THR A 636 63.54 66.96 -88.23
C THR A 636 64.31 65.63 -88.55
N PRO A 637 63.85 64.41 -88.19
CA PRO A 637 64.74 63.39 -87.62
C PRO A 637 65.25 62.36 -88.65
N PRO A 638 66.11 61.41 -88.22
CA PRO A 638 66.19 60.08 -88.81
C PRO A 638 65.34 59.04 -88.03
N THR A 639 65.02 57.92 -88.69
CA THR A 639 64.25 56.79 -88.14
C THR A 639 64.78 55.49 -88.76
N LYS A 640 64.43 54.32 -88.20
CA LYS A 640 64.66 52.95 -88.74
C LYS A 640 66.13 52.47 -88.58
N VAL A 641 66.48 51.18 -88.70
CA VAL A 641 65.81 50.04 -89.39
C VAL A 641 65.99 48.69 -88.65
N LYS A 642 64.87 48.08 -88.18
CA LYS A 642 64.61 46.62 -88.00
C LYS A 642 65.62 45.81 -87.13
N SER A 643 65.49 44.51 -86.85
CA SER A 643 64.53 43.42 -87.14
C SER A 643 64.57 42.47 -85.91
N GLU A 644 63.61 41.64 -85.47
CA GLU A 644 62.49 40.84 -86.01
C GLU A 644 61.50 40.56 -84.85
N HIS A 645 60.33 39.89 -84.92
CA HIS A 645 59.35 39.49 -85.94
C HIS A 645 57.97 39.63 -85.21
N GLY A 646 56.81 39.72 -85.86
CA GLY A 646 55.57 40.10 -85.13
C GLY A 646 54.25 39.54 -85.63
N ARG A 647 53.15 40.08 -85.05
CA ARG A 647 51.71 39.78 -85.29
C ARG A 647 51.20 38.53 -84.54
N THR A 648 49.97 38.45 -84.02
CA THR A 648 48.84 39.42 -83.91
C THR A 648 47.86 38.96 -82.83
N GLY A 649 46.97 39.85 -82.35
CA GLY A 649 45.62 39.42 -81.97
C GLY A 649 44.85 40.37 -81.04
N GLU A 650 43.54 40.47 -81.21
CA GLU A 650 42.61 41.17 -80.31
C GLU A 650 41.72 40.19 -79.51
N LYS A 651 41.05 40.73 -78.48
CA LYS A 651 39.69 40.38 -77.99
C LYS A 651 39.43 38.99 -77.34
N THR A 652 39.06 39.09 -76.06
CA THR A 652 37.91 38.43 -75.38
C THR A 652 37.21 37.23 -76.08
N GLY A 653 37.19 36.07 -75.40
CA GLY A 653 36.30 34.93 -75.69
C GLY A 653 36.21 33.98 -74.47
N PRO A 654 35.04 33.32 -74.19
CA PRO A 654 34.84 32.46 -73.01
C PRO A 654 34.60 30.96 -73.39
N ALA A 655 33.87 30.21 -72.54
CA ALA A 655 33.33 28.84 -72.71
C ALA A 655 34.33 27.66 -72.63
N ASP A 656 33.95 26.40 -72.33
CA ASP A 656 32.88 25.79 -71.50
C ASP A 656 33.07 24.24 -71.45
N HIS A 657 32.29 23.52 -70.62
CA HIS A 657 31.96 22.06 -70.72
C HIS A 657 33.09 21.01 -70.47
N ALA A 658 32.85 19.69 -70.20
CA ALA A 658 31.76 18.90 -69.57
C ALA A 658 32.16 17.38 -69.46
N SER A 659 31.25 16.49 -69.00
CA SER A 659 31.20 14.99 -69.15
C SER A 659 31.67 14.12 -67.94
N VAL A 660 31.22 12.87 -67.60
CA VAL A 660 30.13 11.87 -67.94
C VAL A 660 30.72 10.44 -68.11
N VAL A 661 30.21 9.29 -67.60
CA VAL A 661 29.21 8.92 -66.54
C VAL A 661 29.21 7.38 -66.25
N HIS A 662 28.64 6.91 -65.12
CA HIS A 662 28.28 5.49 -64.75
C HIS A 662 29.44 4.47 -64.50
N ALA A 663 29.28 3.25 -63.94
CA ALA A 663 28.12 2.35 -63.72
C ALA A 663 28.18 1.43 -62.44
N VAL A 664 27.25 0.46 -62.31
CA VAL A 664 26.79 -0.37 -61.15
C VAL A 664 26.13 -1.68 -61.71
N PRO A 665 25.91 -2.88 -61.03
CA PRO A 665 25.98 -3.33 -59.62
C PRO A 665 26.74 -4.68 -59.35
N SER A 666 26.63 -5.29 -58.15
CA SER A 666 26.57 -6.76 -57.89
C SER A 666 26.10 -7.13 -56.45
N GLU A 667 25.51 -8.32 -56.27
CA GLU A 667 24.99 -8.99 -55.03
C GLU A 667 25.54 -10.47 -54.99
N PRO A 668 25.27 -11.42 -54.03
CA PRO A 668 24.02 -11.66 -53.26
C PRO A 668 24.12 -12.30 -51.82
N ALA A 669 22.94 -12.63 -51.23
CA ALA A 669 22.65 -13.74 -50.26
C ALA A 669 23.17 -13.65 -48.79
N SER A 670 22.46 -14.09 -47.74
CA SER A 670 21.16 -14.83 -47.60
C SER A 670 20.48 -14.64 -46.22
N VAL A 671 19.13 -14.49 -46.21
CA VAL A 671 18.08 -15.29 -45.45
C VAL A 671 18.23 -15.47 -43.91
N GLU A 672 17.23 -15.33 -43.03
CA GLU A 672 15.76 -15.59 -43.14
C GLU A 672 14.82 -14.65 -42.33
N LEU A 673 13.52 -14.80 -42.62
CA LEU A 673 12.26 -14.22 -42.11
C LEU A 673 11.78 -14.85 -40.76
N ILE A 674 10.59 -14.59 -40.16
CA ILE A 674 9.75 -13.41 -39.82
C ILE A 674 8.66 -13.88 -38.81
N VAL A 675 8.05 -12.96 -38.05
CA VAL A 675 6.89 -13.08 -37.10
C VAL A 675 5.54 -13.52 -37.77
N PRO A 676 4.36 -13.68 -37.07
CA PRO A 676 4.00 -13.77 -35.63
C PRO A 676 2.95 -14.89 -35.29
N LYS A 677 2.38 -14.92 -34.04
CA LYS A 677 0.95 -14.60 -33.72
C LYS A 677 0.23 -15.45 -32.63
N ASP A 678 -0.53 -14.74 -31.77
CA ASP A 678 -1.78 -14.98 -31.00
C ASP A 678 -2.59 -16.29 -31.24
N ALA A 679 -3.45 -16.83 -30.36
CA ALA A 679 -3.72 -16.70 -28.89
C ALA A 679 -4.81 -17.74 -28.45
N GLU A 680 -5.06 -17.87 -27.12
CA GLU A 680 -6.22 -18.55 -26.47
C GLU A 680 -6.36 -20.09 -26.72
N GLU A 681 -7.09 -20.92 -25.94
CA GLU A 681 -8.12 -20.74 -24.88
C GLU A 681 -8.18 -21.99 -23.93
N GLU A 682 -8.53 -21.83 -22.63
CA GLU A 682 -9.15 -22.81 -21.67
C GLU A 682 -8.58 -24.27 -21.46
N LEU A 683 -8.82 -25.05 -20.37
CA LEU A 683 -9.58 -24.95 -19.09
C LEU A 683 -9.03 -25.98 -18.03
N LEU A 684 -9.68 -26.04 -16.85
CA LEU A 684 -9.65 -27.08 -15.76
C LEU A 684 -8.65 -26.96 -14.57
N GLU A 685 -9.22 -26.53 -13.43
CA GLU A 685 -9.29 -27.17 -12.08
C GLU A 685 -8.52 -28.48 -11.79
N MET A 686 -8.09 -28.84 -10.55
CA MET A 686 -8.27 -28.25 -9.20
C MET A 686 -7.28 -28.85 -8.16
N GLY A 687 -7.00 -28.09 -7.08
CA GLY A 687 -6.97 -28.61 -5.68
C GLY A 687 -5.69 -29.24 -5.09
N GLU A 688 -5.18 -28.64 -4.00
CA GLU A 688 -4.44 -29.36 -2.94
C GLU A 688 -5.37 -29.64 -1.71
N PRO A 689 -4.90 -30.06 -0.51
CA PRO A 689 -5.31 -31.34 0.04
C PRO A 689 -6.28 -31.23 1.23
N GLN A 690 -7.02 -32.31 1.51
CA GLN A 690 -7.75 -32.44 2.77
C GLN A 690 -7.42 -33.74 3.52
N SER A 691 -7.32 -33.59 4.84
CA SER A 691 -7.21 -34.65 5.83
C SER A 691 -8.52 -35.40 6.00
N SER A 692 -8.43 -36.66 6.42
CA SER A 692 -9.59 -37.48 6.81
C SER A 692 -9.31 -38.25 8.10
N GLU A 693 -9.66 -37.66 9.24
CA GLU A 693 -9.97 -38.44 10.45
C GLU A 693 -11.47 -38.78 10.40
N GLY A 694 -11.81 -40.06 10.57
CA GLY A 694 -13.17 -40.56 10.42
C GLY A 694 -13.72 -41.13 11.72
N GLU A 695 -14.51 -40.34 12.45
CA GLU A 695 -15.27 -40.84 13.60
C GLU A 695 -16.48 -41.65 13.13
N GLN A 696 -16.56 -42.91 13.57
CA GLN A 696 -17.66 -43.82 13.25
C GLN A 696 -18.67 -43.87 14.39
N HIS A 697 -19.82 -43.19 14.22
CA HIS A 697 -20.96 -43.38 15.12
C HIS A 697 -21.61 -44.76 14.90
N ALA A 698 -21.22 -45.73 15.73
CA ALA A 698 -21.90 -47.01 15.82
C ALA A 698 -23.20 -46.86 16.64
N SER A 699 -24.34 -47.04 15.98
CA SER A 699 -25.62 -47.27 16.65
C SER A 699 -25.69 -48.73 17.10
N ASP A 700 -25.79 -48.99 18.39
CA ASP A 700 -26.08 -50.32 18.91
C ASP A 700 -27.26 -50.29 19.90
N ALA A 701 -28.18 -51.24 19.77
CA ALA A 701 -29.45 -51.25 20.49
C ALA A 701 -29.47 -52.40 21.51
N LEU A 702 -29.81 -52.09 22.77
CA LEU A 702 -29.83 -53.08 23.84
C LEU A 702 -31.26 -53.39 24.35
N PRO A 703 -31.52 -54.63 24.80
CA PRO A 703 -32.87 -55.18 24.85
C PRO A 703 -33.61 -54.90 26.16
N VAL A 704 -34.94 -55.04 26.07
CA VAL A 704 -35.86 -55.16 27.22
C VAL A 704 -35.43 -56.33 28.12
N GLN A 705 -35.45 -56.13 29.45
CA GLN A 705 -35.37 -57.21 30.43
C GLN A 705 -36.50 -57.12 31.45
N ASP A 706 -37.08 -58.28 31.78
CA ASP A 706 -38.26 -58.39 32.63
C ASP A 706 -38.01 -58.07 34.12
N SER A 707 -39.03 -57.52 34.77
CA SER A 707 -39.02 -57.19 36.19
C SER A 707 -39.14 -58.43 37.10
N ALA A 708 -38.03 -59.14 37.31
CA ALA A 708 -37.95 -60.26 38.25
C ALA A 708 -38.00 -59.77 39.71
N ARG A 709 -39.03 -60.21 40.46
CA ARG A 709 -39.27 -59.82 41.86
C ARG A 709 -38.13 -60.30 42.79
N LEU A 710 -37.47 -59.38 43.50
CA LEU A 710 -36.68 -59.77 44.68
C LEU A 710 -37.61 -60.07 45.87
N ALA A 711 -37.46 -61.27 46.43
CA ALA A 711 -38.17 -61.67 47.65
C ALA A 711 -37.51 -61.07 48.91
N SER A 712 -38.33 -60.82 49.93
CA SER A 712 -37.88 -60.29 51.21
C SER A 712 -36.90 -61.22 51.92
N LYS A 713 -35.73 -60.68 52.32
CA LYS A 713 -34.92 -61.23 53.42
C LYS A 713 -34.66 -60.13 54.44
N LEU A 714 -35.18 -60.32 55.65
CA LEU A 714 -34.69 -59.57 56.81
C LEU A 714 -33.25 -60.01 57.10
N PRO A 715 -32.30 -59.11 57.40
CA PRO A 715 -31.04 -59.50 57.99
C PRO A 715 -31.28 -59.97 59.43
N SER A 716 -30.73 -61.14 59.77
CA SER A 716 -30.65 -61.58 61.16
C SER A 716 -29.76 -60.63 61.96
N SER A 717 -30.10 -60.41 63.24
CA SER A 717 -29.14 -59.85 64.19
C SER A 717 -27.88 -60.72 64.25
N ALA A 718 -26.71 -60.10 64.12
CA ALA A 718 -25.40 -60.71 64.33
C ALA A 718 -24.59 -59.80 65.28
N SER A 719 -23.72 -60.41 66.08
CA SER A 719 -23.04 -59.75 67.20
C SER A 719 -21.96 -58.76 66.76
N VAL A 720 -21.78 -57.71 67.57
CA VAL A 720 -20.63 -56.78 67.47
C VAL A 720 -19.31 -57.56 67.54
N GLY A 721 -18.43 -57.29 66.58
CA GLY A 721 -17.01 -57.61 66.64
C GLY A 721 -16.24 -56.38 66.16
N GLU A 722 -15.21 -55.98 66.90
CA GLU A 722 -14.38 -54.80 66.61
C GLU A 722 -13.41 -55.07 65.45
N GLY A 723 -13.96 -55.18 64.23
CA GLY A 723 -13.21 -55.22 62.99
C GLY A 723 -12.90 -53.81 62.50
N SER A 724 -11.62 -53.43 62.52
CA SER A 724 -11.10 -52.24 61.84
C SER A 724 -11.13 -52.47 60.33
N GLU A 725 -11.93 -51.70 59.60
CA GLU A 725 -12.20 -51.93 58.18
C GLU A 725 -11.67 -50.78 57.30
N ASP A 726 -11.12 -51.11 56.13
CA ASP A 726 -10.72 -50.12 55.12
C ASP A 726 -11.94 -49.70 54.27
N LEU A 727 -12.27 -48.40 54.32
CA LEU A 727 -13.30 -47.73 53.52
C LEU A 727 -12.84 -47.36 52.10
N ARG A 728 -11.54 -47.29 51.82
CA ARG A 728 -11.00 -46.87 50.51
C ARG A 728 -11.59 -47.65 49.32
N PRO A 729 -11.87 -48.97 49.40
CA PRO A 729 -12.53 -49.70 48.30
C PRO A 729 -13.99 -49.24 48.07
N ALA A 730 -14.76 -49.03 49.15
CA ALA A 730 -16.15 -48.58 49.06
C ALA A 730 -16.23 -47.14 48.52
N LEU A 731 -15.35 -46.25 48.99
CA LEU A 731 -15.22 -44.88 48.50
C LEU A 731 -14.80 -44.83 47.02
N ARG A 732 -13.85 -45.68 46.57
CA ARG A 732 -13.51 -45.80 45.14
C ARG A 732 -14.69 -46.26 44.29
N GLY A 733 -15.49 -47.20 44.77
CA GLY A 733 -16.73 -47.61 44.12
C GLY A 733 -17.72 -46.45 43.98
N LEU A 734 -17.91 -45.68 45.06
CA LEU A 734 -18.77 -44.49 45.08
C LEU A 734 -18.29 -43.41 44.10
N PHE A 735 -17.00 -43.05 44.09
CA PHE A 735 -16.44 -42.08 43.12
C PHE A 735 -16.69 -42.52 41.68
N SER A 736 -16.38 -43.79 41.37
CA SER A 736 -16.58 -44.36 40.03
C SER A 736 -18.04 -44.24 39.56
N ARG A 737 -19.00 -44.67 40.38
CA ARG A 737 -20.44 -44.60 40.06
C ARG A 737 -21.01 -43.18 40.03
N LEU A 738 -20.39 -42.21 40.70
CA LEU A 738 -20.77 -40.79 40.61
C LEU A 738 -20.24 -40.10 39.34
N GLY A 739 -19.44 -40.79 38.52
CA GLY A 739 -18.74 -40.21 37.36
C GLY A 739 -17.54 -39.34 37.75
N LEU A 740 -16.92 -39.60 38.90
CA LEU A 740 -15.81 -38.80 39.44
C LEU A 740 -14.49 -39.58 39.45
N ASN A 741 -13.42 -38.90 39.02
CA ASN A 741 -12.06 -39.38 39.25
C ASN A 741 -11.75 -39.42 40.74
N ALA A 742 -11.39 -40.61 41.24
CA ALA A 742 -10.95 -40.79 42.62
C ALA A 742 -9.64 -40.02 42.89
N PRO A 743 -9.48 -39.35 44.05
CA PRO A 743 -8.25 -38.63 44.38
C PRO A 743 -7.03 -39.58 44.48
N GLU A 744 -5.89 -39.12 43.97
CA GLU A 744 -4.62 -39.87 43.94
C GLU A 744 -4.22 -40.40 45.32
N THR A 745 -4.29 -39.53 46.33
CA THR A 745 -4.21 -39.89 47.75
C THR A 745 -5.62 -40.01 48.31
N MET A 746 -6.03 -41.22 48.69
CA MET A 746 -7.34 -41.49 49.30
C MET A 746 -7.24 -41.36 50.83
N ASP A 747 -7.45 -40.13 51.33
CA ASP A 747 -7.54 -39.79 52.75
C ASP A 747 -8.84 -39.02 53.05
N ALA A 748 -9.21 -38.87 54.32
CA ALA A 748 -10.46 -38.22 54.69
C ALA A 748 -10.54 -36.75 54.21
N ARG A 749 -9.39 -36.08 54.08
CA ARG A 749 -9.31 -34.68 53.65
C ARG A 749 -9.50 -34.54 52.13
N SER A 750 -8.95 -35.42 51.32
CA SER A 750 -9.12 -35.43 49.87
C SER A 750 -10.55 -35.80 49.50
N VAL A 751 -11.13 -36.81 50.15
CA VAL A 751 -12.55 -37.21 49.98
C VAL A 751 -13.50 -36.06 50.29
N ARG A 752 -13.28 -35.36 51.41
CA ARG A 752 -14.08 -34.17 51.78
C ARG A 752 -13.85 -33.00 50.80
N ARG A 753 -12.63 -32.84 50.25
CA ARG A 753 -12.31 -31.80 49.25
C ARG A 753 -12.93 -32.10 47.87
N THR A 754 -13.02 -33.35 47.45
CA THR A 754 -13.59 -33.71 46.14
C THR A 754 -15.11 -33.77 46.16
N LEU A 755 -15.76 -34.36 47.17
CA LEU A 755 -17.22 -34.46 47.25
C LEU A 755 -17.89 -33.17 47.76
N GLY A 756 -17.21 -32.39 48.62
CA GLY A 756 -17.76 -31.19 49.25
C GLY A 756 -18.38 -30.17 48.29
N PRO A 757 -17.71 -29.75 47.20
CA PRO A 757 -18.25 -28.78 46.24
C PRO A 757 -19.57 -29.22 45.61
N TYR A 758 -19.70 -30.50 45.25
CA TYR A 758 -20.91 -31.04 44.62
C TYR A 758 -22.14 -31.00 45.53
N VAL A 759 -21.98 -30.94 46.86
CA VAL A 759 -23.10 -30.75 47.79
C VAL A 759 -23.79 -29.41 47.54
N GLN A 760 -23.03 -28.34 47.28
CA GLN A 760 -23.51 -26.97 47.13
C GLN A 760 -23.94 -26.61 45.70
N GLN A 761 -23.53 -27.38 44.68
CA GLN A 761 -23.95 -27.13 43.29
C GLN A 761 -25.46 -27.38 43.12
N GLN A 762 -26.17 -26.44 42.50
CA GLN A 762 -27.62 -26.44 42.34
C GLN A 762 -28.01 -25.84 40.97
N PRO A 763 -29.26 -26.08 40.48
CA PRO A 763 -30.26 -27.01 41.01
C PRO A 763 -29.93 -28.48 40.70
N LYS A 764 -30.15 -29.38 41.66
CA LYS A 764 -30.10 -30.85 41.49
C LYS A 764 -31.05 -31.56 42.48
N ASP A 765 -31.22 -32.87 42.33
CA ASP A 765 -32.04 -33.70 43.23
C ASP A 765 -31.58 -33.61 44.70
N MET A 766 -32.49 -33.29 45.61
CA MET A 766 -32.24 -33.33 47.06
C MET A 766 -31.88 -34.73 47.57
N ARG A 767 -32.31 -35.82 46.91
CA ARG A 767 -31.88 -37.20 47.24
C ARG A 767 -30.39 -37.42 46.99
N LEU A 768 -29.88 -36.95 45.84
CA LEU A 768 -28.46 -37.00 45.51
C LEU A 768 -27.66 -36.07 46.46
N THR A 769 -28.22 -34.93 46.83
CA THR A 769 -27.64 -34.04 47.86
C THR A 769 -27.59 -34.73 49.24
N ARG A 770 -28.63 -35.47 49.65
CA ARG A 770 -28.68 -36.28 50.88
C ARG A 770 -27.63 -37.40 50.86
N LEU A 771 -27.48 -38.09 49.73
CA LEU A 771 -26.48 -39.14 49.50
C LEU A 771 -25.06 -38.61 49.73
N LEU A 772 -24.71 -37.48 49.10
CA LEU A 772 -23.41 -36.84 49.27
C LEU A 772 -23.16 -36.40 50.74
N ARG A 773 -24.16 -35.80 51.41
CA ARG A 773 -24.03 -35.39 52.82
C ARG A 773 -23.89 -36.59 53.77
N LEU A 774 -24.58 -37.71 53.50
CA LEU A 774 -24.44 -38.96 54.26
C LEU A 774 -23.07 -39.60 54.04
N ALA A 775 -22.58 -39.68 52.80
CA ALA A 775 -21.24 -40.21 52.51
C ALA A 775 -20.13 -39.38 53.22
N LEU A 776 -20.24 -38.05 53.19
CA LEU A 776 -19.34 -37.16 53.93
C LEU A 776 -19.42 -37.37 55.46
N ARG A 777 -20.63 -37.63 56.01
CA ARG A 777 -20.84 -37.90 57.44
C ARG A 777 -20.31 -39.28 57.88
N LEU A 778 -20.36 -40.27 57.00
CA LEU A 778 -19.84 -41.63 57.19
C LEU A 778 -18.34 -41.78 56.86
N THR A 779 -17.66 -40.68 56.52
CA THR A 779 -16.20 -40.69 56.27
C THR A 779 -15.45 -40.34 57.57
N PRO A 780 -14.86 -41.31 58.29
CA PRO A 780 -14.05 -41.05 59.49
C PRO A 780 -12.74 -40.34 59.12
N ASP A 781 -12.03 -39.80 60.11
CA ASP A 781 -10.75 -39.11 59.87
C ASP A 781 -9.60 -40.07 59.48
N ALA A 782 -9.67 -41.34 59.91
CA ALA A 782 -8.80 -42.43 59.48
C ALA A 782 -9.61 -43.50 58.73
N LEU A 783 -9.41 -43.62 57.41
CA LEU A 783 -10.23 -44.47 56.53
C LEU A 783 -10.01 -45.98 56.72
N ASP A 784 -8.92 -46.35 57.37
CA ASP A 784 -8.51 -47.70 57.76
C ASP A 784 -9.02 -48.13 59.15
N GLN A 785 -9.70 -47.22 59.85
CA GLN A 785 -10.28 -47.42 61.18
C GLN A 785 -11.81 -47.23 61.17
N ALA A 786 -12.46 -47.54 60.05
CA ALA A 786 -13.91 -47.52 59.95
C ALA A 786 -14.52 -48.73 60.66
N THR A 787 -15.74 -48.58 61.17
CA THR A 787 -16.52 -49.73 61.68
C THR A 787 -17.08 -50.56 60.53
N VAL A 788 -17.34 -51.84 60.79
CA VAL A 788 -18.07 -52.73 59.87
C VAL A 788 -19.42 -52.14 59.46
N VAL A 789 -20.08 -51.40 60.37
CA VAL A 789 -21.35 -50.71 60.10
C VAL A 789 -21.16 -49.52 59.15
N GLN A 790 -20.17 -48.66 59.38
CA GLN A 790 -19.85 -47.54 58.48
C GLN A 790 -19.50 -48.02 57.07
N LYS A 791 -18.71 -49.11 56.97
CA LYS A 791 -18.39 -49.75 55.68
C LYS A 791 -19.63 -50.30 54.98
N GLY A 792 -20.52 -50.97 55.70
CA GLY A 792 -21.81 -51.44 55.16
C GLY A 792 -22.65 -50.28 54.62
N LEU A 793 -22.86 -49.24 55.42
CA LEU A 793 -23.64 -48.06 55.02
C LEU A 793 -23.03 -47.29 53.84
N MET A 794 -21.69 -47.29 53.68
CA MET A 794 -21.04 -46.71 52.50
C MET A 794 -21.28 -47.54 51.23
N VAL A 795 -21.36 -48.87 51.35
CA VAL A 795 -21.74 -49.75 50.23
C VAL A 795 -23.21 -49.56 49.88
N ASP A 796 -24.12 -49.50 50.86
CA ASP A 796 -25.53 -49.22 50.65
C ASP A 796 -25.74 -47.91 49.86
N LEU A 797 -25.03 -46.83 50.25
CA LEU A 797 -25.08 -45.54 49.54
C LEU A 797 -24.49 -45.62 48.13
N SER A 798 -23.46 -46.44 47.91
CA SER A 798 -22.88 -46.67 46.58
C SER A 798 -23.84 -47.43 45.67
N ASP A 799 -24.59 -48.41 46.19
CA ASP A 799 -25.60 -49.17 45.42
C ASP A 799 -26.86 -48.32 45.12
N MET A 800 -27.14 -47.29 45.92
CA MET A 800 -28.17 -46.28 45.63
C MET A 800 -27.84 -45.35 44.45
N VAL A 801 -26.59 -45.33 43.96
CA VAL A 801 -26.19 -44.45 42.85
C VAL A 801 -26.76 -44.90 41.52
N SER A 802 -26.65 -46.19 41.16
CA SER A 802 -27.07 -46.68 39.84
C SER A 802 -28.59 -46.54 39.57
N PRO A 803 -29.51 -46.69 40.55
CA PRO A 803 -30.92 -46.33 40.38
C PRO A 803 -31.14 -44.83 40.11
N LEU A 804 -30.39 -43.94 40.77
CA LEU A 804 -30.46 -42.50 40.50
C LEU A 804 -29.88 -42.14 39.13
N GLU A 805 -28.83 -42.84 38.71
CA GLU A 805 -28.20 -42.69 37.39
C GLU A 805 -29.15 -43.10 36.27
N ALA A 806 -29.69 -44.32 36.33
CA ALA A 806 -30.67 -44.80 35.36
C ALA A 806 -31.88 -43.86 35.25
N TRP A 807 -32.42 -43.38 36.39
CA TRP A 807 -33.55 -42.44 36.41
C TRP A 807 -33.19 -41.07 35.80
N THR A 808 -31.99 -40.56 36.07
CA THR A 808 -31.50 -39.28 35.52
C THR A 808 -31.31 -39.37 34.01
N THR A 809 -30.60 -40.41 33.55
CA THR A 809 -30.32 -40.66 32.13
C THR A 809 -31.60 -40.83 31.32
N LEU A 810 -32.56 -41.60 31.81
CA LEU A 810 -33.85 -41.85 31.17
C LEU A 810 -34.70 -40.55 31.05
N ARG A 811 -34.63 -39.67 32.06
CA ARG A 811 -35.27 -38.34 32.00
C ARG A 811 -34.55 -37.33 31.09
N LEU A 812 -33.24 -37.44 30.90
CA LEU A 812 -32.52 -36.65 29.90
C LEU A 812 -32.85 -37.12 28.48
N GLN A 813 -32.91 -38.44 28.25
CA GLN A 813 -33.32 -39.03 26.96
C GLN A 813 -34.72 -38.59 26.54
N ALA A 814 -35.70 -38.64 27.47
CA ALA A 814 -37.08 -38.21 27.21
C ALA A 814 -37.21 -36.69 26.93
N ARG A 815 -36.18 -35.89 27.23
CA ARG A 815 -36.07 -34.47 26.87
C ARG A 815 -35.10 -34.21 25.72
N HIS A 816 -34.55 -35.26 25.09
CA HIS A 816 -33.49 -35.14 24.08
C HIS A 816 -32.29 -34.27 24.54
N LEU A 817 -32.00 -34.28 25.84
CA LEU A 817 -30.87 -33.57 26.44
C LEU A 817 -29.63 -34.49 26.50
N PRO A 818 -28.40 -33.92 26.41
CA PRO A 818 -27.18 -34.71 26.51
C PRO A 818 -27.04 -35.39 27.87
N ASN A 819 -26.45 -36.58 27.85
CA ASN A 819 -26.28 -37.48 28.98
C ASN A 819 -24.98 -38.30 28.85
N GLY A 820 -24.65 -39.07 29.88
CA GLY A 820 -23.42 -39.88 29.91
C GLY A 820 -22.18 -39.10 30.34
N HIS A 821 -22.34 -37.88 30.88
CA HIS A 821 -21.23 -37.10 31.45
C HIS A 821 -21.02 -37.39 32.95
N GLY A 822 -21.60 -38.47 33.46
CA GLY A 822 -21.57 -38.89 34.86
C GLY A 822 -22.69 -38.25 35.69
N LEU A 823 -23.27 -39.02 36.61
CA LEU A 823 -24.50 -38.66 37.33
C LEU A 823 -24.50 -37.23 37.91
N LEU A 824 -23.39 -36.72 38.45
CA LEU A 824 -23.36 -35.38 39.05
C LEU A 824 -23.52 -34.26 38.02
N ASN A 825 -22.98 -34.42 36.80
CA ASN A 825 -23.15 -33.46 35.71
C ASN A 825 -24.56 -33.59 35.12
N ASP A 826 -24.97 -34.83 34.81
CA ASP A 826 -26.28 -35.16 34.25
C ASP A 826 -27.43 -34.68 35.17
N ALA A 827 -27.28 -34.82 36.49
CA ALA A 827 -28.27 -34.33 37.47
C ALA A 827 -28.34 -32.80 37.57
N LEU A 828 -27.27 -32.07 37.22
CA LEU A 828 -27.28 -30.60 37.13
C LEU A 828 -27.88 -30.11 35.80
N VAL A 829 -27.68 -30.84 34.70
CA VAL A 829 -28.37 -30.59 33.42
C VAL A 829 -29.87 -30.82 33.60
N LEU A 830 -30.26 -31.98 34.14
CA LEU A 830 -31.65 -32.32 34.42
C LEU A 830 -32.27 -31.37 35.45
N GLY A 831 -31.53 -31.00 36.50
CA GLY A 831 -31.98 -30.04 37.50
C GLY A 831 -32.29 -28.67 36.90
N LYS A 832 -31.40 -28.11 36.07
CA LYS A 832 -31.64 -26.84 35.35
C LYS A 832 -32.83 -26.93 34.40
N ALA A 833 -32.99 -28.05 33.70
CA ALA A 833 -34.13 -28.28 32.82
C ALA A 833 -35.45 -28.40 33.61
N LEU A 834 -35.46 -29.02 34.79
CA LEU A 834 -36.64 -29.15 35.66
C LEU A 834 -37.00 -27.86 36.42
N ASP A 835 -36.02 -26.99 36.66
CA ASP A 835 -36.19 -25.66 37.24
C ASP A 835 -36.79 -24.68 36.20
N ARG A 836 -36.29 -24.72 34.96
CA ARG A 836 -36.86 -23.98 33.81
C ARG A 836 -38.27 -24.43 33.43
N ILE A 837 -38.46 -25.75 33.23
CA ILE A 837 -39.75 -26.37 32.89
C ILE A 837 -39.94 -27.58 33.79
N PRO A 838 -40.89 -27.56 34.75
CA PRO A 838 -41.18 -28.72 35.59
C PRO A 838 -41.57 -29.92 34.72
N GLY A 839 -41.02 -31.11 35.00
CA GLY A 839 -41.47 -32.33 34.33
C GLY A 839 -42.87 -32.77 34.79
N PRO A 840 -43.62 -33.52 33.98
CA PRO A 840 -44.94 -34.04 34.34
C PRO A 840 -44.88 -34.99 35.56
N GLY A 841 -46.01 -35.08 36.26
CA GLY A 841 -46.18 -35.90 37.46
C GLY A 841 -45.58 -35.28 38.72
N ARG A 842 -45.20 -36.11 39.68
CA ARG A 842 -44.71 -35.63 40.99
C ARG A 842 -43.39 -34.85 40.84
N ARG A 843 -43.41 -33.56 41.20
CA ARG A 843 -42.24 -32.68 41.18
C ARG A 843 -41.08 -33.29 41.98
N LEU A 844 -39.88 -33.20 41.41
CA LEU A 844 -38.65 -33.51 42.13
C LEU A 844 -38.35 -32.38 43.13
N PRO A 845 -37.97 -32.69 44.38
CA PRO A 845 -37.45 -31.69 45.30
C PRO A 845 -36.05 -31.27 44.83
N LEU A 846 -35.96 -30.09 44.23
CA LEU A 846 -34.71 -29.43 43.83
C LEU A 846 -34.28 -28.44 44.92
N GLY A 847 -32.97 -28.31 45.14
CA GLY A 847 -32.41 -27.34 46.08
C GLY A 847 -31.60 -27.96 47.21
N GLU A 848 -31.39 -27.20 48.28
CA GLU A 848 -30.52 -27.59 49.39
C GLU A 848 -31.20 -28.54 50.38
N ASP A 849 -30.46 -29.56 50.82
CA ASP A 849 -30.89 -30.46 51.89
C ASP A 849 -30.77 -29.80 53.27
N ALA A 850 -31.77 -28.98 53.59
CA ALA A 850 -31.91 -28.29 54.87
C ALA A 850 -32.29 -29.19 56.05
N ARG A 851 -32.43 -30.52 55.87
CA ARG A 851 -32.67 -31.44 56.99
C ARG A 851 -31.37 -31.73 57.72
N ASP A 852 -31.39 -31.69 59.05
CA ASP A 852 -30.25 -32.11 59.86
C ASP A 852 -29.87 -33.58 59.64
N LEU A 853 -28.65 -33.91 60.03
CA LEU A 853 -28.09 -35.26 60.01
C LEU A 853 -27.53 -35.60 61.40
N PRO A 854 -27.74 -36.84 61.90
CA PRO A 854 -27.15 -37.32 63.15
C PRO A 854 -25.63 -37.11 63.21
N SER A 855 -25.06 -37.14 64.42
CA SER A 855 -23.61 -37.11 64.56
C SER A 855 -22.97 -38.37 63.96
N SER A 856 -21.67 -38.30 63.64
CA SER A 856 -20.90 -39.43 63.10
C SER A 856 -20.69 -40.57 64.10
N VAL A 857 -21.21 -40.46 65.33
CA VAL A 857 -21.12 -41.48 66.39
C VAL A 857 -22.47 -42.24 66.54
N GLU A 858 -23.57 -41.70 66.04
CA GLU A 858 -24.91 -42.29 66.15
C GLU A 858 -25.21 -43.27 65.01
N GLU A 859 -24.50 -44.40 64.98
CA GLU A 859 -24.57 -45.35 63.85
C GLU A 859 -25.99 -45.87 63.53
N ASP A 860 -26.83 -46.13 64.54
CA ASP A 860 -28.22 -46.56 64.32
C ASP A 860 -29.12 -45.44 63.77
N ALA A 861 -28.85 -44.18 64.11
CA ALA A 861 -29.56 -43.03 63.56
C ALA A 861 -29.14 -42.78 62.09
N LEU A 862 -27.84 -42.92 61.79
CA LEU A 862 -27.33 -42.87 60.42
C LEU A 862 -27.88 -44.02 59.57
N ARG A 863 -27.91 -45.26 60.10
CA ARG A 863 -28.57 -46.42 59.47
C ARG A 863 -30.03 -46.14 59.14
N THR A 864 -30.76 -45.52 60.06
CA THR A 864 -32.17 -45.12 59.86
C THR A 864 -32.31 -44.09 58.72
N GLU A 865 -31.40 -43.11 58.62
CA GLU A 865 -31.40 -42.13 57.53
C GLU A 865 -31.00 -42.73 56.16
N VAL A 866 -30.03 -43.65 56.12
CA VAL A 866 -29.68 -44.39 54.90
C VAL A 866 -30.86 -45.26 54.43
N GLN A 867 -31.55 -45.95 55.33
CA GLN A 867 -32.76 -46.71 54.98
C GLN A 867 -33.90 -45.82 54.46
N ARG A 868 -34.12 -44.64 55.07
CA ARG A 868 -35.07 -43.63 54.57
C ARG A 868 -34.71 -43.12 53.18
N LEU A 869 -33.43 -42.89 52.90
CA LEU A 869 -32.95 -42.50 51.57
C LEU A 869 -33.19 -43.61 50.54
N GLY A 870 -32.85 -44.86 50.86
CA GLY A 870 -33.11 -46.01 50.00
C GLY A 870 -34.60 -46.18 49.65
N GLN A 871 -35.50 -45.97 50.63
CA GLN A 871 -36.95 -45.93 50.38
C GLN A 871 -37.36 -44.76 49.46
N ALA A 872 -36.77 -43.57 49.62
CA ALA A 872 -37.05 -42.40 48.78
C ALA A 872 -36.48 -42.48 47.35
N ILE A 873 -35.50 -43.37 47.11
CA ILE A 873 -34.94 -43.67 45.79
C ILE A 873 -35.73 -44.80 45.11
N ASN A 874 -36.09 -45.86 45.85
CA ASN A 874 -36.82 -47.01 45.32
C ASN A 874 -38.34 -46.78 45.13
N LEU A 875 -38.89 -45.69 45.68
CA LEU A 875 -40.23 -45.22 45.30
C LEU A 875 -40.20 -44.67 43.86
N PRO A 876 -40.96 -45.21 42.89
CA PRO A 876 -41.00 -44.67 41.54
C PRO A 876 -41.62 -43.26 41.56
N SER A 877 -40.74 -42.26 41.51
CA SER A 877 -41.02 -40.84 41.50
C SER A 877 -41.16 -40.36 40.04
N ALA A 878 -42.42 -40.27 39.59
CA ALA A 878 -42.84 -40.10 38.20
C ALA A 878 -42.50 -41.31 37.29
N GLY A 879 -43.35 -41.77 36.37
CA GLY A 879 -44.64 -41.23 35.92
C GLY A 879 -44.48 -40.34 34.68
N GLY A 880 -45.00 -40.80 33.55
CA GLY A 880 -45.00 -40.08 32.27
C GLY A 880 -44.23 -40.77 31.15
N ILE A 881 -43.07 -41.36 31.46
CA ILE A 881 -42.23 -42.06 30.47
C ILE A 881 -42.62 -43.55 30.44
N ARG A 882 -42.86 -44.09 29.24
CA ARG A 882 -43.22 -45.49 28.97
C ARG A 882 -42.00 -46.31 28.54
#